data_AF-A0A1I2VFN3-F1
#
_entry.id   AF-A0A1I2VFN3-F1
#
_cell.length_a   1.000
_cell.length_b   1.000
_cell.length_c   1.000
_cell.angle_alpha   90.00
_cell.angle_beta   90.00
_cell.angle_gamma   90.00
#
_symmetry.space_group_name_H-M   'P 1'
#
loop_
_entity.id
_entity.type
_entity.pdbx_description
1 polymer ?
#
loop_
_entity_poly.entity_id
_entity_poly.type
_entity_poly.pdbx_seq_one_letter_code
_entity_poly.pdbx_strand_id
1 'polypeptide(L)'
;MRRIVLALITLLVCQQAAFAQRNIETRLGYSYNDDFQFSDEWQYLSTDIYLFNGNRFTRVLNELETGARKPKEKYGNVLEYLMITAQLKNMKVFGNDDIVYPLYNFAIDQDKSNYKTQVSDHQEVVRIIDKMPLGSASNSIDAVINAKAITNGQSDQVFNLVANQLVAISKLTSPSGAVLSLVGEFGNLLNSRANRKEYKFSSTIRLYEGQDFDTRLHSVRIYVFVPNDVKKVDIKSVKLADYLQKNPNKLDRRMLEEMTNYKDYPYMIVANYKSLYKMDVLTGDEITLDLIEKRKLKIQTAYDKQLINDETFRQEKLFVEYLRTFADMKQNLNTYRLNYRNNSADINAKNLFSIVQEYKRLKGIFDAREKEFAKNSTYQNIFRPEYESILTNADLYLEADHNLKNGKLLVNTLRELENDPKSWNTPEKREAALTRLHAIELPKKEVLSASVEGEAIVRLTQRLEELQYTEVFQKDVQKLTSSEANDETIPQRNALLEKVGASKCVSCREKVREAVTEYNKRYDGFRLKQALQKKDELKLQADATVLKYLKRQVCIENNLQLATASANNNLDQYISRIYERNTELGKSIKMLDSLSKVDFKDQQLDKVQEYNARLQHQIKEVEQGFEVIKTLDKNLYSCEDAS
;
A
#
# COMPACT_ATOMS: atom_id res chain seq x y z
N MET A 1 94.86 -19.77 -18.87
CA MET A 1 93.97 -20.13 -20.00
C MET A 1 92.94 -21.23 -19.67
N ARG A 2 93.31 -22.38 -19.08
CA ARG A 2 92.35 -23.48 -18.77
C ARG A 2 91.10 -23.07 -17.95
N ARG A 3 91.23 -22.17 -16.98
CA ARG A 3 90.09 -21.72 -16.14
C ARG A 3 89.10 -20.81 -16.87
N ILE A 4 89.56 -20.03 -17.85
CA ILE A 4 88.70 -19.14 -18.65
C ILE A 4 87.90 -19.96 -19.66
N VAL A 5 88.52 -20.99 -20.25
CA VAL A 5 87.84 -21.92 -21.15
C VAL A 5 86.79 -22.76 -20.41
N LEU A 6 87.07 -23.22 -19.19
CA LEU A 6 86.09 -23.92 -18.35
C LEU A 6 84.91 -23.03 -17.92
N ALA A 7 85.17 -21.75 -17.62
CA ALA A 7 84.13 -20.77 -17.32
C ALA A 7 83.26 -20.44 -18.55
N LEU A 8 83.85 -20.34 -19.74
CA LEU A 8 83.10 -20.14 -20.99
C LEU A 8 82.24 -21.36 -21.35
N ILE A 9 82.75 -22.58 -21.14
CA ILE A 9 82.01 -23.82 -21.40
C ILE A 9 80.86 -23.97 -20.39
N THR A 10 81.06 -23.64 -19.11
CA THR A 10 79.96 -23.63 -18.13
C THR A 10 78.92 -22.54 -18.42
N LEU A 11 79.33 -21.36 -18.89
CA LEU A 11 78.38 -20.31 -19.32
C LEU A 11 77.57 -20.73 -20.56
N LEU A 12 78.21 -21.39 -21.54
CA LEU A 12 77.54 -21.91 -22.74
C LEU A 12 76.62 -23.09 -22.43
N VAL A 13 76.98 -23.97 -21.48
CA VAL A 13 76.13 -25.08 -21.04
C VAL A 13 74.96 -24.57 -20.17
N CYS A 14 75.17 -23.54 -19.35
CA CYS A 14 74.07 -22.89 -18.61
C CYS A 14 73.12 -22.10 -19.53
N GLN A 15 73.59 -21.52 -20.64
CA GLN A 15 72.72 -20.92 -21.65
C GLN A 15 71.90 -21.96 -22.45
N GLN A 16 72.38 -23.20 -22.54
CA GLN A 16 71.61 -24.30 -23.16
C GLN A 16 70.62 -24.98 -22.20
N ALA A 17 70.72 -24.74 -20.88
CA ALA A 17 69.75 -25.21 -19.90
C ALA A 17 68.46 -24.37 -19.84
N ALA A 18 68.41 -23.24 -20.56
CA ALA A 18 67.17 -22.53 -20.86
C ALA A 18 66.43 -23.21 -22.02
N PHE A 19 66.05 -24.48 -21.84
CA PHE A 19 65.03 -25.09 -22.69
C PHE A 19 63.73 -24.32 -22.45
N ALA A 20 63.41 -23.42 -23.36
CA ALA A 20 62.13 -22.73 -23.44
C ALA A 20 61.03 -23.79 -23.34
N GLN A 21 60.27 -23.74 -22.26
CA GLN A 21 59.08 -24.56 -22.08
C GLN A 21 58.13 -24.25 -23.25
N ARG A 22 57.86 -25.23 -24.10
CA ARG A 22 56.94 -25.14 -25.24
C ARG A 22 55.50 -25.06 -24.72
N ASN A 23 55.12 -23.88 -24.24
CA ASN A 23 53.77 -23.62 -23.73
C ASN A 23 52.85 -23.16 -24.87
N ILE A 24 51.55 -23.42 -24.72
CA ILE A 24 50.53 -22.80 -25.57
C ILE A 24 50.33 -21.37 -25.03
N GLU A 25 50.40 -20.38 -25.90
CA GLU A 25 50.11 -19.00 -25.54
C GLU A 25 48.64 -18.67 -25.81
N THR A 26 48.01 -18.03 -24.83
CA THR A 26 46.71 -17.42 -24.99
C THR A 26 46.90 -15.96 -25.42
N ARG A 27 46.48 -15.59 -26.63
CA ARG A 27 46.59 -14.23 -27.17
C ARG A 27 45.20 -13.61 -27.34
N LEU A 28 45.02 -12.34 -26.96
CA LEU A 28 43.77 -11.61 -27.18
C LEU A 28 43.67 -11.24 -28.67
N GLY A 29 42.67 -11.79 -29.36
CA GLY A 29 42.43 -11.55 -30.79
C GLY A 29 41.32 -10.53 -31.07
N TYR A 30 40.39 -10.31 -30.11
CA TYR A 30 39.31 -9.33 -30.23
C TYR A 30 38.79 -8.91 -28.86
N SER A 31 38.36 -7.65 -28.73
CA SER A 31 37.69 -7.12 -27.55
C SER A 31 36.55 -6.19 -27.95
N TYR A 32 35.39 -6.38 -27.34
CA TYR A 32 34.19 -5.56 -27.46
C TYR A 32 33.72 -5.17 -26.07
N ASN A 33 33.34 -3.90 -25.89
CA ASN A 33 32.63 -3.41 -24.72
C ASN A 33 31.35 -2.75 -25.22
N ASP A 34 30.21 -3.04 -24.61
CA ASP A 34 28.94 -2.40 -24.93
C ASP A 34 28.94 -0.97 -24.37
N ASP A 35 28.47 -0.01 -25.17
CA ASP A 35 28.40 1.41 -24.74
C ASP A 35 27.23 1.69 -23.79
N PHE A 36 26.42 0.68 -23.45
CA PHE A 36 25.29 0.83 -22.56
C PHE A 36 25.73 1.19 -21.14
N GLN A 37 25.17 2.29 -20.63
CA GLN A 37 25.38 2.74 -19.27
C GLN A 37 24.34 2.11 -18.35
N PHE A 38 24.81 1.19 -17.49
CA PHE A 38 23.98 0.65 -16.41
C PHE A 38 23.73 1.75 -15.36
N SER A 39 22.53 1.76 -14.78
CA SER A 39 22.20 2.64 -13.66
C SER A 39 22.99 2.27 -12.40
N ASP A 40 23.06 3.20 -11.45
CA ASP A 40 23.80 3.04 -10.18
C ASP A 40 23.18 2.02 -9.20
N GLU A 41 22.09 1.37 -9.60
CA GLU A 41 21.49 0.26 -8.86
C GLU A 41 22.50 -0.88 -8.64
N TRP A 42 22.26 -1.69 -7.61
CA TRP A 42 23.13 -2.82 -7.32
C TRP A 42 23.16 -3.80 -8.51
N GLN A 43 24.36 -4.21 -8.94
CA GLN A 43 24.54 -4.97 -10.18
C GLN A 43 25.16 -6.34 -9.91
N TYR A 44 24.89 -7.26 -10.81
CA TYR A 44 25.43 -8.61 -10.84
C TYR A 44 26.12 -8.90 -12.16
N LEU A 45 27.10 -9.79 -12.13
CA LEU A 45 27.83 -10.29 -13.29
C LEU A 45 27.54 -11.77 -13.52
N SER A 46 27.28 -12.14 -14.77
CA SER A 46 27.33 -13.52 -15.23
C SER A 46 28.34 -13.66 -16.38
N THR A 47 29.10 -14.76 -16.40
CA THR A 47 30.15 -14.99 -17.40
C THR A 47 29.93 -16.33 -18.10
N ASP A 48 29.71 -16.26 -19.40
CA ASP A 48 29.58 -17.39 -20.30
C ASP A 48 30.85 -17.56 -21.13
N ILE A 49 31.32 -18.80 -21.25
CA ILE A 49 32.51 -19.16 -22.02
C ILE A 49 32.15 -20.14 -23.13
N TYR A 50 32.64 -19.85 -24.33
CA TYR A 50 32.45 -20.67 -25.52
C TYR A 50 33.81 -21.07 -26.09
N LEU A 51 34.08 -22.37 -26.19
CA LEU A 51 35.25 -22.89 -26.91
C LEU A 51 34.86 -23.27 -28.35
N PHE A 52 35.64 -22.81 -29.31
CA PHE A 52 35.47 -23.05 -30.75
C PHE A 52 36.76 -23.63 -31.36
N ASN A 53 36.61 -24.33 -32.48
CA ASN A 53 37.71 -24.99 -33.19
C ASN A 53 38.56 -25.92 -32.29
N GLY A 54 37.96 -26.57 -31.29
CA GLY A 54 38.70 -27.40 -30.33
C GLY A 54 39.49 -28.54 -31.00
N ASN A 55 38.97 -29.13 -32.08
CA ASN A 55 39.67 -30.12 -32.89
C ASN A 55 41.03 -29.62 -33.46
N ARG A 56 41.22 -28.30 -33.59
CA ARG A 56 42.49 -27.70 -34.06
C ARG A 56 43.57 -27.64 -32.98
N PHE A 57 43.31 -28.04 -31.74
CA PHE A 57 44.39 -28.19 -30.75
C PHE A 57 45.44 -29.22 -31.20
N THR A 58 45.02 -30.24 -31.96
CA THR A 58 45.93 -31.16 -32.66
C THR A 58 46.97 -30.42 -33.50
N ARG A 59 46.58 -29.36 -34.22
CA ARG A 59 47.52 -28.53 -34.99
C ARG A 59 48.50 -27.80 -34.07
N VAL A 60 47.99 -27.13 -33.04
CA VAL A 60 48.80 -26.38 -32.07
C VAL A 60 49.88 -27.27 -31.42
N LEU A 61 49.49 -28.47 -30.96
CA LEU A 61 50.43 -29.40 -30.32
C LEU A 61 51.53 -29.89 -31.28
N ASN A 62 51.20 -30.16 -32.54
CA ASN A 62 52.18 -30.60 -33.54
C ASN A 62 53.10 -29.46 -34.01
N GLU A 63 52.61 -28.22 -34.06
CA GLU A 63 53.41 -27.01 -34.34
C GLU A 63 54.38 -26.71 -33.18
N LEU A 64 53.94 -26.87 -31.92
CA LEU A 64 54.81 -26.78 -30.74
C LEU A 64 55.98 -27.77 -30.79
N GLU A 65 55.73 -28.98 -31.28
CA GLU A 65 56.75 -30.04 -31.40
C GLU A 65 57.78 -29.79 -32.51
N THR A 66 57.37 -29.15 -33.61
CA THR A 66 58.18 -28.94 -34.82
C THR A 66 59.03 -27.66 -34.77
N GLY A 67 58.68 -26.68 -33.92
CA GLY A 67 59.49 -25.49 -33.66
C GLY A 67 60.78 -25.80 -32.88
N ALA A 68 61.92 -25.75 -33.58
CA ALA A 68 63.30 -25.98 -33.12
C ALA A 68 63.68 -27.45 -32.78
N ARG A 69 64.54 -28.02 -33.64
CA ARG A 69 65.30 -29.30 -33.52
C ARG A 69 64.69 -30.36 -32.60
N LYS A 70 64.06 -31.39 -33.20
CA LYS A 70 63.75 -32.67 -32.53
C LYS A 70 65.00 -33.17 -31.79
N PRO A 71 64.97 -33.35 -30.46
CA PRO A 71 66.05 -34.03 -29.75
C PRO A 71 66.18 -35.44 -30.34
N LYS A 72 67.40 -35.87 -30.64
CA LYS A 72 67.67 -37.20 -31.22
C LYS A 72 67.43 -38.36 -30.24
N GLU A 73 67.06 -38.08 -28.99
CA GLU A 73 66.79 -39.10 -27.97
C GLU A 73 65.34 -39.02 -27.48
N LYS A 74 64.62 -40.15 -27.62
CA LYS A 74 63.27 -40.37 -27.08
C LYS A 74 63.34 -40.54 -25.55
N TYR A 75 63.71 -39.48 -24.82
CA TYR A 75 63.54 -39.48 -23.37
C TYR A 75 62.09 -39.12 -23.03
N GLY A 76 61.28 -40.15 -22.82
CA GLY A 76 60.25 -40.29 -21.78
C GLY A 76 59.06 -39.32 -21.70
N ASN A 77 59.13 -38.09 -22.21
CA ASN A 77 58.13 -37.05 -21.96
C ASN A 77 57.13 -36.96 -23.12
N VAL A 78 56.15 -37.86 -23.12
CA VAL A 78 55.03 -37.85 -24.07
C VAL A 78 53.93 -36.94 -23.52
N LEU A 79 53.34 -36.08 -24.37
CA LEU A 79 52.15 -35.30 -24.03
C LEU A 79 50.98 -36.23 -23.71
N GLU A 80 50.35 -36.05 -22.57
CA GLU A 80 49.23 -36.90 -22.11
C GLU A 80 47.92 -36.12 -22.03
N TYR A 81 47.96 -34.84 -21.61
CA TYR A 81 46.75 -34.03 -21.47
C TYR A 81 46.94 -32.59 -21.95
N LEU A 82 45.85 -31.96 -22.38
CA LEU A 82 45.75 -30.52 -22.61
C LEU A 82 44.72 -29.95 -21.63
N MET A 83 45.20 -29.15 -20.68
CA MET A 83 44.35 -28.52 -19.66
C MET A 83 44.13 -27.05 -20.01
N ILE A 84 42.87 -26.61 -19.95
CA ILE A 84 42.49 -25.20 -20.09
C ILE A 84 41.88 -24.75 -18.77
N THR A 85 42.42 -23.68 -18.20
CA THR A 85 41.93 -23.09 -16.96
C THR A 85 41.55 -21.63 -17.16
N ALA A 86 40.61 -21.15 -16.34
CA ALA A 86 40.31 -19.73 -16.22
C ALA A 86 40.54 -19.26 -14.79
N GLN A 87 41.08 -18.07 -14.65
CA GLN A 87 41.25 -17.38 -13.38
C GLN A 87 40.56 -16.02 -13.50
N LEU A 88 39.65 -15.73 -12.58
CA LEU A 88 38.92 -14.47 -12.58
C LEU A 88 39.65 -13.48 -11.68
N LYS A 89 40.11 -12.37 -12.26
CA LYS A 89 40.82 -11.32 -11.53
C LYS A 89 39.85 -10.44 -10.75
N ASN A 90 40.36 -9.86 -9.65
CA ASN A 90 39.65 -8.87 -8.82
C ASN A 90 38.39 -9.41 -8.12
N MET A 91 38.31 -10.72 -7.90
CA MET A 91 37.20 -11.34 -7.19
C MET A 91 37.54 -11.57 -5.71
N LYS A 92 36.89 -10.83 -4.81
CA LYS A 92 37.04 -11.01 -3.34
C LYS A 92 36.01 -11.95 -2.71
N VAL A 93 35.09 -12.50 -3.50
CA VAL A 93 33.94 -13.29 -3.00
C VAL A 93 34.35 -14.61 -2.35
N PHE A 94 35.57 -15.08 -2.61
CA PHE A 94 36.09 -16.34 -2.07
C PHE A 94 37.40 -16.14 -1.28
N GLY A 95 37.60 -14.95 -0.69
CA GLY A 95 38.83 -14.59 0.03
C GLY A 95 39.83 -13.82 -0.84
N ASN A 96 41.09 -13.73 -0.38
CA ASN A 96 42.18 -13.05 -1.08
C ASN A 96 42.93 -13.95 -2.08
N ASP A 97 42.60 -15.25 -2.12
CA ASP A 97 43.25 -16.23 -2.98
C ASP A 97 42.49 -16.37 -4.30
N ASP A 98 43.20 -16.30 -5.42
CA ASP A 98 42.60 -16.42 -6.75
C ASP A 98 42.09 -17.84 -7.01
N ILE A 99 40.80 -17.98 -7.33
CA ILE A 99 40.21 -19.25 -7.74
C ILE A 99 40.57 -19.56 -9.19
N VAL A 100 41.01 -20.80 -9.41
CA VAL A 100 41.31 -21.34 -10.74
C VAL A 100 40.24 -22.36 -11.13
N TYR A 101 39.46 -22.04 -12.16
CA TYR A 101 38.43 -22.89 -12.75
C TYR A 101 39.05 -23.81 -13.80
N PRO A 102 39.00 -25.14 -13.62
CA PRO A 102 39.43 -26.08 -14.66
C PRO A 102 38.31 -26.17 -15.69
N LEU A 103 38.48 -25.58 -16.88
CA LEU A 103 37.41 -25.53 -17.88
C LEU A 103 37.33 -26.80 -18.71
N TYR A 104 38.49 -27.27 -19.16
CA TYR A 104 38.61 -28.45 -19.99
C TYR A 104 39.90 -29.21 -19.67
N ASN A 105 39.85 -30.53 -19.79
CA ASN A 105 41.04 -31.37 -19.79
C ASN A 105 40.87 -32.46 -20.87
N PHE A 106 41.57 -32.29 -21.99
CA PHE A 106 41.50 -33.21 -23.13
C PHE A 106 42.60 -34.24 -23.05
N ALA A 107 42.27 -35.51 -23.31
CA ALA A 107 43.27 -36.56 -23.49
C ALA A 107 44.00 -36.37 -24.83
N ILE A 108 45.31 -36.63 -24.82
CA ILE A 108 46.16 -36.59 -26.00
C ILE A 108 46.62 -38.00 -26.30
N ASP A 109 46.28 -38.48 -27.50
CA ASP A 109 46.85 -39.71 -28.04
C ASP A 109 48.01 -39.37 -28.97
N GLN A 110 48.99 -40.28 -29.03
CA GLN A 110 50.07 -40.20 -30.01
C GLN A 110 49.86 -41.28 -31.06
N ASP A 111 49.54 -40.88 -32.29
CA ASP A 111 49.52 -41.78 -33.45
C ASP A 111 50.81 -41.58 -34.25
N LYS A 112 51.69 -42.57 -34.18
CA LYS A 112 53.04 -42.56 -34.76
C LYS A 112 53.90 -41.39 -34.24
N SER A 113 53.96 -40.29 -35.01
CA SER A 113 54.76 -39.09 -34.76
C SER A 113 53.92 -37.83 -34.53
N ASN A 114 52.60 -37.93 -34.61
CA ASN A 114 51.70 -36.79 -34.49
C ASN A 114 50.81 -36.96 -33.26
N TYR A 115 50.60 -35.88 -32.54
CA TYR A 115 49.63 -35.83 -31.45
C TYR A 115 48.23 -35.62 -32.00
N LYS A 116 47.25 -36.27 -31.38
CA LYS A 116 45.82 -36.08 -31.66
C LYS A 116 45.10 -35.81 -30.34
N THR A 117 44.36 -34.72 -30.29
CA THR A 117 43.51 -34.36 -29.15
C THR A 117 42.14 -35.00 -29.29
N GLN A 118 41.69 -35.72 -28.26
CA GLN A 118 40.30 -36.17 -28.18
C GLN A 118 39.44 -35.01 -27.68
N VAL A 119 38.74 -34.34 -28.61
CA VAL A 119 37.84 -33.23 -28.31
C VAL A 119 36.46 -33.56 -28.87
N SER A 120 35.43 -33.51 -28.03
CA SER A 120 34.05 -33.67 -28.48
C SER A 120 33.62 -32.55 -29.45
N ASP A 121 32.89 -32.92 -30.51
CA ASP A 121 32.39 -31.98 -31.52
C ASP A 121 31.31 -31.02 -30.98
N HIS A 122 30.66 -31.38 -29.86
CA HIS A 122 29.58 -30.59 -29.25
C HIS A 122 30.01 -30.01 -27.90
N GLN A 123 30.78 -28.93 -27.95
CA GLN A 123 31.09 -28.17 -26.74
C GLN A 123 29.96 -27.17 -26.46
N GLU A 124 29.19 -27.42 -25.39
CA GLU A 124 28.18 -26.44 -24.95
C GLU A 124 28.84 -25.25 -24.25
N VAL A 125 28.07 -24.17 -24.10
CA VAL A 125 28.47 -23.00 -23.32
C VAL A 125 28.73 -23.38 -21.87
N VAL A 126 29.80 -22.85 -21.28
CA VAL A 126 30.15 -23.03 -19.87
C VAL A 126 29.86 -21.73 -19.14
N ARG A 127 28.87 -21.72 -18.26
CA ARG A 127 28.64 -20.59 -17.35
C ARG A 127 29.45 -20.77 -16.08
N ILE A 128 30.58 -20.06 -16.00
CA ILE A 128 31.49 -20.21 -14.85
C ILE A 128 30.95 -19.48 -13.63
N ILE A 129 30.28 -18.35 -13.84
CA ILE A 129 29.67 -17.54 -12.80
C ILE A 129 28.28 -17.10 -13.23
N ASP A 130 27.32 -17.24 -12.32
CA ASP A 130 25.97 -16.70 -12.45
C ASP A 130 25.66 -15.76 -11.28
N LYS A 131 25.32 -14.51 -11.62
CA LYS A 131 24.80 -13.49 -10.70
C LYS A 131 25.75 -13.16 -9.53
N MET A 132 27.02 -12.87 -9.85
CA MET A 132 27.99 -12.41 -8.87
C MET A 132 27.81 -10.91 -8.56
N PRO A 133 27.69 -10.50 -7.29
CA PRO A 133 27.57 -9.08 -6.95
C PRO A 133 28.80 -8.29 -7.39
N LEU A 134 28.57 -7.15 -8.06
CA LEU A 134 29.61 -6.19 -8.41
C LEU A 134 29.67 -5.12 -7.33
N GLY A 135 30.82 -5.03 -6.65
CA GLY A 135 31.08 -3.91 -5.74
C GLY A 135 31.31 -2.61 -6.52
N SER A 136 31.19 -1.47 -5.83
CA SER A 136 31.33 -0.12 -6.41
C SER A 136 32.66 0.14 -7.14
N ALA A 137 33.66 -0.72 -6.96
CA ALA A 137 35.00 -0.60 -7.52
C ALA A 137 35.32 -1.59 -8.66
N SER A 138 34.44 -2.54 -8.98
CA SER A 138 34.71 -3.62 -9.94
C SER A 138 33.88 -3.50 -11.21
N ASN A 139 34.11 -2.44 -12.00
CA ASN A 139 33.38 -2.23 -13.26
C ASN A 139 33.75 -3.24 -14.36
N SER A 140 34.83 -4.01 -14.18
CA SER A 140 35.26 -5.07 -15.10
C SER A 140 35.88 -6.23 -14.32
N ILE A 141 35.34 -7.44 -14.52
CA ILE A 141 36.00 -8.69 -14.13
C ILE A 141 36.66 -9.27 -15.37
N ASP A 142 37.97 -9.48 -15.29
CA ASP A 142 38.78 -10.03 -16.36
C ASP A 142 39.06 -11.50 -16.08
N ALA A 143 38.64 -12.38 -17.00
CA ALA A 143 39.06 -13.76 -17.01
C ALA A 143 40.42 -13.87 -17.72
N VAL A 144 41.42 -14.41 -17.02
CA VAL A 144 42.67 -14.88 -17.61
C VAL A 144 42.50 -16.35 -17.96
N ILE A 145 42.57 -16.67 -19.23
CA ILE A 145 42.49 -18.04 -19.72
C ILE A 145 43.89 -18.55 -20.01
N ASN A 146 44.24 -19.70 -19.46
CA ASN A 146 45.53 -20.34 -19.67
C ASN A 146 45.32 -21.74 -20.24
N ALA A 147 46.04 -22.07 -21.30
CA ALA A 147 46.11 -23.43 -21.84
C ALA A 147 47.51 -24.02 -21.59
N LYS A 148 47.56 -25.26 -21.11
CA LYS A 148 48.82 -25.94 -20.83
C LYS A 148 48.78 -27.39 -21.31
N ALA A 149 49.78 -27.77 -22.10
CA ALA A 149 50.03 -29.15 -22.48
C ALA A 149 50.88 -29.82 -21.38
N ILE A 150 50.42 -30.97 -20.88
CA ILE A 150 51.00 -31.69 -19.75
C ILE A 150 51.60 -33.00 -20.24
N THR A 151 52.87 -33.23 -19.93
CA THR A 151 53.56 -34.50 -20.21
C THR A 151 53.32 -35.50 -19.08
N ASN A 152 53.51 -36.78 -19.34
CA ASN A 152 53.48 -37.84 -18.31
C ASN A 152 54.39 -37.55 -17.10
N GLY A 153 55.58 -36.96 -17.29
CA GLY A 153 56.48 -36.53 -16.20
C GLY A 153 56.03 -35.28 -15.43
N GLN A 154 54.97 -34.60 -15.89
CA GLN A 154 54.34 -33.44 -15.24
C GLN A 154 52.97 -33.80 -14.65
N SER A 155 52.70 -35.09 -14.49
CA SER A 155 51.44 -35.62 -13.98
C SER A 155 51.00 -35.02 -12.64
N ASP A 156 51.93 -34.63 -11.78
CA ASP A 156 51.58 -34.08 -10.46
C ASP A 156 51.00 -32.67 -10.55
N GLN A 157 51.11 -31.97 -11.68
CA GLN A 157 50.63 -30.60 -11.82
C GLN A 157 49.10 -30.46 -11.65
N VAL A 158 48.32 -31.42 -12.15
CA VAL A 158 46.86 -31.41 -11.97
C VAL A 158 46.50 -31.69 -10.51
N PHE A 159 47.20 -32.65 -9.87
CA PHE A 159 46.99 -32.94 -8.44
C PHE A 159 47.37 -31.76 -7.56
N ASN A 160 48.49 -31.10 -7.86
CA ASN A 160 48.94 -29.89 -7.16
C ASN A 160 47.97 -28.72 -7.35
N LEU A 161 47.40 -28.55 -8.54
CA LEU A 161 46.35 -27.54 -8.78
C LEU A 161 45.14 -27.81 -7.87
N VAL A 162 44.61 -29.04 -7.90
CA VAL A 162 43.46 -29.41 -7.07
C VAL A 162 43.77 -29.28 -5.58
N ALA A 163 44.91 -29.79 -5.13
CA ALA A 163 45.32 -29.71 -3.72
C ALA A 163 45.45 -28.26 -3.24
N ASN A 164 46.10 -27.40 -4.02
CA ASN A 164 46.24 -25.98 -3.67
C ASN A 164 44.88 -25.28 -3.59
N GLN A 165 43.96 -25.57 -4.50
CA GLN A 165 42.61 -24.99 -4.49
C GLN A 165 41.78 -25.52 -3.31
N LEU A 166 41.87 -26.81 -2.97
CA LEU A 166 41.18 -27.37 -1.80
C LEU A 166 41.73 -26.80 -0.48
N VAL A 167 43.04 -26.57 -0.38
CA VAL A 167 43.67 -25.91 0.78
C VAL A 167 43.26 -24.44 0.88
N ALA A 168 43.10 -23.74 -0.25
CA ALA A 168 42.58 -22.37 -0.24
C ALA A 168 41.12 -22.35 0.24
N ILE A 169 40.29 -23.27 -0.28
CA ILE A 169 38.88 -23.41 0.10
C ILE A 169 38.72 -23.77 1.58
N SER A 170 39.57 -24.64 2.14
CA SER A 170 39.47 -25.08 3.54
C SER A 170 39.74 -23.96 4.55
N LYS A 171 40.42 -22.88 4.13
CA LYS A 171 40.65 -21.69 4.97
C LYS A 171 39.43 -20.78 5.06
N LEU A 172 38.38 -21.02 4.27
CA LEU A 172 37.14 -20.25 4.33
C LEU A 172 36.34 -20.65 5.57
N THR A 173 36.00 -19.66 6.41
CA THR A 173 35.21 -19.86 7.64
C THR A 173 33.77 -20.30 7.38
N SER A 174 33.22 -20.02 6.19
CA SER A 174 31.86 -20.41 5.80
C SER A 174 31.78 -20.58 4.27
N PRO A 175 32.11 -21.77 3.73
CA PRO A 175 32.08 -22.01 2.29
C PRO A 175 30.64 -21.93 1.76
N SER A 176 30.44 -21.20 0.67
CA SER A 176 29.14 -21.10 -0.01
C SER A 176 28.85 -22.36 -0.83
N GLY A 177 27.58 -22.60 -1.19
CA GLY A 177 27.21 -23.72 -2.08
C GLY A 177 27.92 -23.67 -3.45
N ALA A 178 28.22 -22.45 -3.91
CA ALA A 178 29.08 -22.18 -5.06
C ALA A 178 30.50 -22.76 -4.91
N VAL A 179 31.13 -22.60 -3.75
CA VAL A 179 32.44 -23.19 -3.44
C VAL A 179 32.37 -24.72 -3.40
N LEU A 180 31.31 -25.27 -2.80
CA LEU A 180 31.12 -26.72 -2.76
C LEU A 180 30.92 -27.33 -4.16
N SER A 181 30.23 -26.62 -5.05
CA SER A 181 30.08 -27.01 -6.46
C SER A 181 31.44 -27.06 -7.17
N LEU A 182 32.31 -26.09 -6.88
CA LEU A 182 33.68 -26.08 -7.40
C LEU A 182 34.53 -27.25 -6.85
N VAL A 183 34.37 -27.61 -5.57
CA VAL A 183 34.98 -28.83 -4.99
C VAL A 183 34.53 -30.07 -5.75
N GLY A 184 33.24 -30.17 -6.07
CA GLY A 184 32.69 -31.24 -6.92
C GLY A 184 33.34 -31.30 -8.30
N GLU A 185 33.55 -30.14 -8.93
CA GLU A 185 34.24 -30.03 -10.23
C GLU A 185 35.71 -30.46 -10.17
N PHE A 186 36.44 -30.15 -9.11
CA PHE A 186 37.78 -30.69 -8.90
C PHE A 186 37.77 -32.22 -8.73
N GLY A 187 36.77 -32.77 -8.04
CA GLY A 187 36.56 -34.22 -7.95
C GLY A 187 36.31 -34.86 -9.32
N ASN A 188 35.46 -34.24 -10.15
CA ASN A 188 35.17 -34.67 -11.52
C ASN A 188 36.42 -34.62 -12.41
N LEU A 189 37.27 -33.59 -12.27
CA LEU A 189 38.55 -33.51 -12.97
C LEU A 189 39.50 -34.65 -12.59
N LEU A 190 39.58 -35.01 -11.31
CA LEU A 190 40.40 -36.14 -10.87
C LEU A 190 39.86 -37.48 -11.39
N ASN A 191 38.53 -37.66 -11.35
CA ASN A 191 37.89 -38.89 -11.81
C ASN A 191 38.00 -39.09 -13.33
N SER A 192 37.76 -38.05 -14.11
CA SER A 192 37.91 -38.07 -15.58
C SER A 192 39.35 -38.40 -15.98
N ARG A 193 40.32 -37.79 -15.29
CA ARG A 193 41.74 -38.07 -15.49
C ARG A 193 42.09 -39.53 -15.17
N ALA A 194 41.65 -40.05 -14.02
CA ALA A 194 41.90 -41.45 -13.64
C ALA A 194 41.38 -42.44 -14.70
N ASN A 195 40.28 -42.09 -15.37
CA ASN A 195 39.66 -42.89 -16.42
C ASN A 195 40.13 -42.54 -17.85
N ARG A 196 41.08 -41.60 -18.02
CA ARG A 196 41.53 -41.07 -19.33
C ARG A 196 40.39 -40.57 -20.22
N LYS A 197 39.40 -39.92 -19.62
CA LYS A 197 38.26 -39.31 -20.33
C LYS A 197 38.42 -37.81 -20.45
N GLU A 198 37.79 -37.23 -21.47
CA GLU A 198 37.61 -35.79 -21.57
C GLU A 198 36.87 -35.27 -20.33
N TYR A 199 37.37 -34.16 -19.78
CA TYR A 199 36.68 -33.39 -18.76
C TYR A 199 36.26 -32.04 -19.31
N LYS A 200 35.05 -31.66 -18.95
CA LYS A 200 34.41 -30.39 -19.25
C LYS A 200 33.75 -29.90 -17.97
N PHE A 201 34.01 -28.65 -17.62
CA PHE A 201 33.32 -27.99 -16.53
C PHE A 201 31.82 -27.91 -16.81
N SER A 202 31.01 -28.41 -15.89
CA SER A 202 29.56 -28.56 -16.09
C SER A 202 28.70 -27.81 -15.08
N SER A 203 29.29 -27.44 -13.94
CA SER A 203 28.60 -26.74 -12.87
C SER A 203 28.44 -25.27 -13.18
N THR A 204 27.25 -24.72 -12.93
CA THR A 204 27.06 -23.26 -12.92
C THR A 204 27.22 -22.77 -11.48
N ILE A 205 28.18 -21.87 -11.24
CA ILE A 205 28.39 -21.31 -9.90
C ILE A 205 27.41 -20.15 -9.71
N ARG A 206 26.25 -20.45 -9.11
CA ARG A 206 25.23 -19.45 -8.78
C ARG A 206 25.47 -18.91 -7.38
N LEU A 207 25.68 -17.61 -7.28
CA LEU A 207 25.90 -16.92 -5.99
C LEU A 207 24.63 -16.30 -5.43
N TYR A 208 23.66 -15.97 -6.28
CA TYR A 208 22.39 -15.40 -5.89
C TYR A 208 21.21 -16.09 -6.58
N GLU A 209 20.21 -16.49 -5.80
CA GLU A 209 18.98 -17.12 -6.27
C GLU A 209 17.83 -16.09 -6.23
N GLY A 210 17.67 -15.40 -7.35
CA GLY A 210 16.50 -14.54 -7.65
C GLY A 210 15.95 -14.87 -9.04
N GLN A 211 14.72 -14.45 -9.32
CA GLN A 211 14.09 -14.60 -10.64
C GLN A 211 14.85 -13.86 -11.77
N ASP A 212 14.34 -13.99 -13.00
CA ASP A 212 14.91 -13.45 -14.24
C ASP A 212 15.31 -11.98 -14.08
N PHE A 213 16.63 -11.79 -13.99
CA PHE A 213 17.22 -10.47 -14.08
C PHE A 213 17.27 -10.06 -15.54
N ASP A 214 17.02 -8.79 -15.81
CA ASP A 214 17.25 -8.19 -17.12
C ASP A 214 18.77 -8.16 -17.36
N THR A 215 19.26 -9.26 -17.91
CA THR A 215 20.67 -9.48 -18.23
C THR A 215 20.99 -8.86 -19.57
N ARG A 216 22.06 -8.08 -19.60
CA ARG A 216 22.54 -7.39 -20.81
C ARG A 216 24.03 -7.57 -20.96
N LEU A 217 24.47 -7.79 -22.20
CA LEU A 217 25.86 -7.92 -22.57
C LEU A 217 26.62 -6.66 -22.18
N HIS A 218 27.76 -6.86 -21.52
CA HIS A 218 28.65 -5.78 -21.09
C HIS A 218 29.97 -5.82 -21.85
N SER A 219 30.57 -7.01 -22.00
CA SER A 219 31.80 -7.14 -22.78
C SER A 219 31.99 -8.53 -23.36
N VAL A 220 32.72 -8.60 -24.47
CA VAL A 220 33.13 -9.85 -25.11
C VAL A 220 34.62 -9.80 -25.41
N ARG A 221 35.35 -10.83 -25.00
CA ARG A 221 36.78 -11.01 -25.31
C ARG A 221 36.99 -12.32 -26.00
N ILE A 222 37.76 -12.31 -27.08
CA ILE A 222 38.13 -13.52 -27.81
C ILE A 222 39.62 -13.79 -27.64
N TYR A 223 39.91 -14.93 -27.05
CA TYR A 223 41.26 -15.41 -26.82
C TYR A 223 41.57 -16.55 -27.78
N VAL A 224 42.72 -16.52 -28.42
CA VAL A 224 43.17 -17.54 -29.37
C VAL A 224 44.35 -18.29 -28.79
N PHE A 225 44.34 -19.61 -28.94
CA PHE A 225 45.39 -20.49 -28.46
C PHE A 225 46.37 -20.80 -29.59
N VAL A 226 47.60 -20.32 -29.44
CA VAL A 226 48.63 -20.42 -30.48
C VAL A 226 49.94 -20.94 -29.91
N PRO A 227 50.84 -21.50 -30.75
CA PRO A 227 52.20 -21.79 -30.33
C PRO A 227 53.01 -20.49 -30.13
N ASN A 228 54.11 -20.58 -29.38
CA ASN A 228 54.97 -19.44 -28.98
C ASN A 228 55.53 -18.60 -30.16
N ASP A 229 55.59 -19.15 -31.36
CA ASP A 229 56.15 -18.49 -32.55
C ASP A 229 55.15 -17.53 -33.23
N VAL A 230 53.85 -17.67 -32.95
CA VAL A 230 52.80 -16.79 -33.48
C VAL A 230 52.73 -15.49 -32.66
N LYS A 231 53.32 -14.42 -33.20
CA LYS A 231 53.45 -13.13 -32.47
C LYS A 231 52.16 -12.31 -32.37
N LYS A 232 51.25 -12.43 -33.33
CA LYS A 232 50.00 -11.65 -33.38
C LYS A 232 48.86 -12.48 -33.95
N VAL A 233 47.67 -12.27 -33.40
CA VAL A 233 46.40 -12.82 -33.90
C VAL A 233 45.41 -11.67 -34.00
N ASP A 234 44.73 -11.57 -35.14
CA ASP A 234 43.72 -10.54 -35.38
C ASP A 234 42.46 -11.19 -35.95
N ILE A 235 41.31 -10.85 -35.37
CA ILE A 235 40.00 -11.39 -35.75
C ILE A 235 39.17 -10.26 -36.36
N LYS A 236 38.62 -10.50 -37.54
CA LYS A 236 37.81 -9.51 -38.27
C LYS A 236 36.58 -9.12 -37.44
N SER A 237 36.46 -7.83 -37.13
CA SER A 237 35.50 -7.32 -36.15
C SER A 237 34.14 -6.90 -36.71
N VAL A 238 34.03 -6.55 -38.00
CA VAL A 238 32.87 -5.79 -38.52
C VAL A 238 31.53 -6.53 -38.35
N LYS A 239 31.44 -7.79 -38.76
CA LYS A 239 30.20 -8.59 -38.64
C LYS A 239 29.90 -8.98 -37.20
N LEU A 240 30.94 -9.26 -36.43
CA LEU A 240 30.84 -9.64 -35.04
C LEU A 240 30.32 -8.47 -34.18
N ALA A 241 30.86 -7.27 -34.35
CA ALA A 241 30.42 -6.07 -33.62
C ALA A 241 28.92 -5.78 -33.85
N ASP A 242 28.46 -5.82 -35.12
CA ASP A 242 27.04 -5.63 -35.46
C ASP A 242 26.13 -6.68 -34.81
N TYR A 243 26.56 -7.95 -34.80
CA TYR A 243 25.83 -9.02 -34.14
C TYR A 243 25.72 -8.82 -32.62
N LEU A 244 26.83 -8.46 -31.96
CA LEU A 244 26.87 -8.26 -30.51
C LEU A 244 25.99 -7.08 -30.09
N GLN A 245 25.99 -5.99 -30.86
CA GLN A 245 25.16 -4.81 -30.59
C GLN A 245 23.65 -5.11 -30.77
N LYS A 246 23.29 -5.93 -31.76
CA LYS A 246 21.89 -6.31 -32.04
C LYS A 246 21.33 -7.38 -31.09
N ASN A 247 22.20 -8.15 -30.43
CA ASN A 247 21.79 -9.29 -29.59
C ASN A 247 22.35 -9.17 -28.16
N PRO A 248 22.02 -8.10 -27.42
CA PRO A 248 22.64 -7.84 -26.13
C PRO A 248 22.16 -8.77 -25.02
N ASN A 249 20.99 -9.44 -25.15
CA ASN A 249 20.43 -10.21 -24.03
C ASN A 249 20.91 -11.67 -23.99
N LYS A 250 21.30 -12.23 -25.14
CA LYS A 250 21.76 -13.62 -25.22
C LYS A 250 22.51 -13.86 -26.52
N LEU A 251 23.66 -14.52 -26.42
CA LEU A 251 24.47 -14.89 -27.58
C LEU A 251 24.21 -16.34 -28.00
N ASP A 252 23.79 -16.53 -29.25
CA ASP A 252 23.72 -17.83 -29.90
C ASP A 252 25.12 -18.31 -30.35
N ARG A 253 25.43 -19.57 -30.06
CA ARG A 253 26.74 -20.19 -30.35
C ARG A 253 27.03 -20.26 -31.86
N ARG A 254 26.04 -20.64 -32.68
CA ARG A 254 26.23 -20.81 -34.14
C ARG A 254 26.48 -19.46 -34.80
N MET A 255 25.71 -18.45 -34.40
CA MET A 255 25.90 -17.08 -34.86
C MET A 255 27.25 -16.52 -34.42
N LEU A 256 27.70 -16.79 -33.19
CA LEU A 256 29.04 -16.40 -32.74
C LEU A 256 30.14 -17.01 -33.62
N GLU A 257 30.02 -18.29 -33.96
CA GLU A 257 30.98 -18.98 -34.84
C GLU A 257 31.01 -18.37 -36.26
N GLU A 258 29.82 -18.15 -36.84
CA GLU A 258 29.66 -17.60 -38.19
C GLU A 258 30.16 -16.16 -38.30
N MET A 259 29.82 -15.32 -37.31
CA MET A 259 30.19 -13.90 -37.33
C MET A 259 31.67 -13.68 -36.97
N THR A 260 32.25 -14.55 -36.14
CA THR A 260 33.70 -14.53 -35.86
C THR A 260 34.49 -15.00 -37.08
N ASN A 261 34.03 -16.06 -37.77
CA ASN A 261 34.64 -16.65 -38.96
C ASN A 261 36.16 -16.87 -38.85
N TYR A 262 36.65 -17.18 -37.65
CA TYR A 262 38.06 -17.46 -37.40
C TYR A 262 38.29 -18.96 -37.49
N LYS A 263 39.23 -19.38 -38.34
CA LYS A 263 39.48 -20.80 -38.60
C LYS A 263 40.88 -21.22 -38.19
N ASP A 264 41.88 -20.35 -38.12
CA ASP A 264 43.27 -20.80 -38.11
C ASP A 264 43.65 -21.66 -36.89
N TYR A 265 43.18 -21.27 -35.71
CA TYR A 265 43.50 -21.89 -34.43
C TYR A 265 42.26 -22.05 -33.53
N PRO A 266 42.33 -22.87 -32.46
CA PRO A 266 41.32 -22.90 -31.40
C PRO A 266 41.17 -21.53 -30.74
N TYR A 267 39.95 -21.15 -30.40
CA TYR A 267 39.68 -19.87 -29.74
C TYR A 267 38.54 -19.97 -28.74
N MET A 268 38.56 -19.09 -27.75
CA MET A 268 37.61 -19.03 -26.66
C MET A 268 36.99 -17.64 -26.60
N ILE A 269 35.66 -17.58 -26.62
CA ILE A 269 34.89 -16.34 -26.42
C ILE A 269 34.46 -16.29 -24.96
N VAL A 270 34.80 -15.20 -24.27
CA VAL A 270 34.31 -14.87 -22.92
C VAL A 270 33.30 -13.76 -23.06
N ALA A 271 32.04 -14.04 -22.75
CA ALA A 271 30.95 -13.08 -22.75
C ALA A 271 30.53 -12.76 -21.32
N ASN A 272 30.61 -11.48 -20.96
CA ASN A 272 30.22 -10.96 -19.67
C ASN A 272 28.89 -10.23 -19.80
N TYR A 273 27.93 -10.61 -18.96
CA TYR A 273 26.63 -9.97 -18.85
C TYR A 273 26.52 -9.29 -17.50
N LYS A 274 25.95 -8.09 -17.48
CA LYS A 274 25.56 -7.40 -16.26
C LYS A 274 24.05 -7.44 -16.11
N SER A 275 23.58 -7.47 -14.87
CA SER A 275 22.16 -7.37 -14.56
C SER A 275 21.93 -6.56 -13.30
N LEU A 276 20.79 -5.89 -13.19
CA LEU A 276 20.46 -5.05 -12.03
C LEU A 276 19.79 -5.89 -10.94
N TYR A 277 19.78 -5.42 -9.70
CA TYR A 277 19.00 -6.02 -8.63
C TYR A 277 17.51 -5.98 -8.97
N LYS A 278 16.79 -7.02 -8.56
CA LYS A 278 15.35 -7.12 -8.77
C LYS A 278 14.73 -7.81 -7.56
N MET A 279 13.62 -7.28 -7.12
CA MET A 279 12.83 -7.86 -6.04
C MET A 279 11.99 -9.02 -6.55
N ASP A 280 11.75 -10.00 -5.68
CA ASP A 280 10.70 -10.99 -5.93
C ASP A 280 9.34 -10.25 -5.93
N VAL A 281 8.67 -10.23 -7.09
CA VAL A 281 7.35 -9.60 -7.29
C VAL A 281 6.32 -10.37 -6.48
N LEU A 282 5.50 -9.65 -5.70
CA LEU A 282 4.47 -10.26 -4.86
C LEU A 282 3.09 -9.78 -5.28
N THR A 283 2.15 -10.72 -5.41
CA THR A 283 0.73 -10.39 -5.50
C THR A 283 0.11 -10.27 -4.10
N GLY A 284 -0.97 -9.49 -3.97
CA GLY A 284 -1.63 -9.27 -2.67
C GLY A 284 -2.08 -10.56 -1.97
N ASP A 285 -2.44 -11.58 -2.73
CA ASP A 285 -2.92 -12.86 -2.19
C ASP A 285 -1.79 -13.73 -1.62
N GLU A 286 -0.59 -13.66 -2.21
CA GLU A 286 0.60 -14.41 -1.78
C GLU A 286 1.18 -13.89 -0.46
N ILE A 287 0.90 -12.64 -0.09
CA ILE A 287 1.44 -12.03 1.12
C ILE A 287 0.80 -12.67 2.37
N THR A 288 1.66 -13.33 3.14
CA THR A 288 1.36 -13.98 4.43
C THR A 288 2.50 -13.74 5.42
N LEU A 289 2.24 -13.87 6.72
CA LEU A 289 3.27 -13.69 7.75
C LEU A 289 4.45 -14.67 7.60
N ASP A 290 4.18 -15.92 7.19
CA ASP A 290 5.23 -16.92 6.92
C ASP A 290 6.14 -16.50 5.76
N LEU A 291 5.55 -16.01 4.66
CA LEU A 291 6.32 -15.49 3.52
C LEU A 291 7.21 -14.30 3.95
N ILE A 292 6.67 -13.39 4.76
CA ILE A 292 7.39 -12.21 5.25
C ILE A 292 8.61 -12.62 6.09
N GLU A 293 8.46 -13.58 7.01
CA GLU A 293 9.58 -14.05 7.83
C GLU A 293 10.62 -14.82 7.00
N LYS A 294 10.19 -15.64 6.02
CA LYS A 294 11.09 -16.29 5.05
C LYS A 294 11.88 -15.25 4.25
N ARG A 295 11.21 -14.20 3.75
CA ARG A 295 11.86 -13.12 3.00
C ARG A 295 12.88 -12.39 3.86
N LYS A 296 12.53 -12.05 5.11
CA LYS A 296 13.44 -11.41 6.08
C LYS A 296 14.71 -12.23 6.33
N LEU A 297 14.57 -13.55 6.52
CA LEU A 297 15.73 -14.44 6.67
C LEU A 297 16.58 -14.50 5.40
N LYS A 298 15.94 -14.59 4.22
CA LYS A 298 16.61 -14.57 2.91
C LYS A 298 17.43 -13.28 2.72
N ILE A 299 16.84 -12.12 3.00
CA ILE A 299 17.50 -10.80 2.90
C ILE A 299 18.67 -10.70 3.89
N GLN A 300 18.49 -11.10 5.14
CA GLN A 300 19.57 -11.08 6.14
C GLN A 300 20.74 -11.98 5.72
N THR A 301 20.45 -13.20 5.27
CA THR A 301 21.47 -14.12 4.75
C THR A 301 22.19 -13.55 3.53
N ALA A 302 21.48 -12.88 2.63
CA ALA A 302 22.07 -12.26 1.45
C ALA A 302 23.00 -11.10 1.83
N TYR A 303 22.62 -10.28 2.81
CA TYR A 303 23.43 -9.19 3.33
C TYR A 303 24.68 -9.69 4.06
N ASP A 304 24.54 -10.67 4.96
CA ASP A 304 25.67 -11.24 5.71
C ASP A 304 26.71 -11.89 4.78
N LYS A 305 26.26 -12.40 3.62
CA LYS A 305 27.10 -12.94 2.55
C LYS A 305 27.59 -11.89 1.54
N GLN A 306 27.33 -10.60 1.77
CA GLN A 306 27.70 -9.49 0.89
C GLN A 306 27.16 -9.63 -0.55
N LEU A 307 26.00 -10.27 -0.72
CA LEU A 307 25.33 -10.44 -2.02
C LEU A 307 24.47 -9.24 -2.43
N ILE A 308 24.16 -8.38 -1.46
CA ILE A 308 23.47 -7.09 -1.62
C ILE A 308 24.24 -6.03 -0.83
N ASN A 309 24.16 -4.77 -1.25
CA ASN A 309 24.77 -3.66 -0.52
C ASN A 309 23.86 -3.13 0.61
N ASP A 310 24.41 -2.24 1.43
CA ASP A 310 23.73 -1.63 2.57
C ASP A 310 22.44 -0.91 2.16
N GLU A 311 22.44 -0.23 1.00
CA GLU A 311 21.28 0.53 0.53
C GLU A 311 20.12 -0.37 0.11
N THR A 312 20.39 -1.41 -0.70
CA THR A 312 19.40 -2.42 -1.07
C THR A 312 18.89 -3.17 0.16
N PHE A 313 19.77 -3.51 1.10
CA PHE A 313 19.38 -4.16 2.35
C PHE A 313 18.45 -3.28 3.21
N ARG A 314 18.76 -1.98 3.32
CA ARG A 314 17.93 -1.00 4.02
C ARG A 314 16.55 -0.90 3.39
N GLN A 315 16.47 -0.78 2.06
CA GLN A 315 15.18 -0.70 1.37
C GLN A 315 14.36 -1.99 1.48
N GLU A 316 14.99 -3.17 1.38
CA GLU A 316 14.33 -4.46 1.61
C GLU A 316 13.75 -4.58 3.02
N LYS A 317 14.49 -4.14 4.06
CA LYS A 317 13.97 -4.13 5.43
C LYS A 317 12.74 -3.24 5.59
N LEU A 318 12.80 -2.03 5.02
CA LEU A 318 11.67 -1.10 5.05
C LEU A 318 10.46 -1.62 4.26
N PHE A 319 10.70 -2.35 3.17
CA PHE A 319 9.64 -3.01 2.40
C PHE A 319 9.02 -4.18 3.17
N VAL A 320 9.82 -4.97 3.89
CA VAL A 320 9.33 -6.04 4.78
C VAL A 320 8.40 -5.48 5.86
N GLU A 321 8.72 -4.34 6.46
CA GLU A 321 7.84 -3.65 7.42
C GLU A 321 6.52 -3.18 6.78
N TYR A 322 6.58 -2.71 5.54
CA TYR A 322 5.41 -2.33 4.76
C TYR A 322 4.52 -3.54 4.43
N LEU A 323 5.11 -4.66 4.01
CA LEU A 323 4.38 -5.92 3.79
C LEU A 323 3.71 -6.43 5.07
N ARG A 324 4.35 -6.26 6.23
CA ARG A 324 3.76 -6.62 7.53
C ARG A 324 2.52 -5.78 7.82
N THR A 325 2.58 -4.47 7.59
CA THR A 325 1.42 -3.57 7.73
C THR A 325 0.27 -4.01 6.81
N PHE A 326 0.57 -4.38 5.56
CA PHE A 326 -0.42 -4.91 4.64
C PHE A 326 -1.01 -6.26 5.10
N ALA A 327 -0.18 -7.16 5.63
CA ALA A 327 -0.64 -8.45 6.16
C ALA A 327 -1.57 -8.27 7.37
N ASP A 328 -1.25 -7.35 8.29
CA ASP A 328 -2.11 -6.99 9.43
C ASP A 328 -3.47 -6.46 8.93
N MET A 329 -3.47 -5.59 7.92
CA MET A 329 -4.69 -5.09 7.27
C MET A 329 -5.54 -6.24 6.70
N LYS A 330 -4.91 -7.18 5.97
CA LYS A 330 -5.58 -8.35 5.37
C LYS A 330 -6.18 -9.28 6.44
N GLN A 331 -5.49 -9.48 7.55
CA GLN A 331 -5.99 -10.27 8.68
C GLN A 331 -7.23 -9.62 9.32
N ASN A 332 -7.19 -8.31 9.54
CA ASN A 332 -8.33 -7.54 10.05
C ASN A 332 -9.51 -7.59 9.08
N LEU A 333 -9.23 -7.54 7.77
CA LEU A 333 -10.23 -7.63 6.71
C LEU A 333 -10.91 -9.01 6.65
N ASN A 334 -10.15 -10.10 6.82
CA ASN A 334 -10.71 -11.45 6.94
C ASN A 334 -11.59 -11.58 8.18
N THR A 335 -11.14 -11.03 9.32
CA THR A 335 -11.89 -11.00 10.58
C THR A 335 -13.20 -10.21 10.43
N TYR A 336 -13.13 -9.06 9.77
CA TYR A 336 -14.30 -8.24 9.44
C TYR A 336 -15.30 -9.00 8.57
N ARG A 337 -14.86 -9.65 7.49
CA ARG A 337 -15.74 -10.43 6.60
C ARG A 337 -16.46 -11.57 7.33
N LEU A 338 -15.77 -12.24 8.26
CA LEU A 338 -16.37 -13.30 9.10
C LEU A 338 -17.42 -12.73 10.05
N ASN A 339 -17.14 -11.61 10.71
CA ASN A 339 -18.01 -11.00 11.71
C ASN A 339 -19.20 -10.23 11.11
N TYR A 340 -19.03 -9.67 9.90
CA TYR A 340 -20.09 -8.99 9.18
C TYR A 340 -21.30 -9.90 8.97
N ARG A 341 -21.07 -11.20 8.74
CA ARG A 341 -22.13 -12.22 8.62
C ARG A 341 -22.86 -12.52 9.94
N ASN A 342 -22.22 -12.25 11.07
CA ASN A 342 -22.74 -12.54 12.41
C ASN A 342 -23.46 -11.32 13.06
N ASN A 343 -23.54 -10.19 12.35
CA ASN A 343 -24.36 -9.01 12.65
C ASN A 343 -24.14 -8.33 14.02
N SER A 344 -22.91 -8.33 14.56
CA SER A 344 -22.56 -7.56 15.76
C SER A 344 -22.00 -6.18 15.40
N ALA A 345 -22.78 -5.11 15.63
CA ALA A 345 -22.43 -3.74 15.26
C ALA A 345 -21.12 -3.24 15.93
N ASP A 346 -20.98 -3.41 17.25
CA ASP A 346 -19.79 -2.98 17.99
C ASP A 346 -18.50 -3.70 17.53
N ILE A 347 -18.60 -5.01 17.26
CA ILE A 347 -17.45 -5.81 16.78
C ILE A 347 -17.08 -5.39 15.35
N ASN A 348 -18.08 -5.14 14.51
CA ASN A 348 -17.86 -4.70 13.13
C ASN A 348 -17.22 -3.31 13.08
N ALA A 349 -17.67 -2.35 13.91
CA ALA A 349 -17.09 -1.02 14.02
C ALA A 349 -15.63 -1.07 14.48
N LYS A 350 -15.30 -1.91 15.48
CA LYS A 350 -13.91 -2.11 15.93
C LYS A 350 -13.02 -2.69 14.84
N ASN A 351 -13.45 -3.75 14.16
CA ASN A 351 -12.67 -4.36 13.09
C ASN A 351 -12.48 -3.41 11.90
N LEU A 352 -13.54 -2.69 11.52
CA LEU A 352 -13.47 -1.68 10.46
C LEU A 352 -12.49 -0.55 10.82
N PHE A 353 -12.51 -0.09 12.06
CA PHE A 353 -11.55 0.90 12.55
C PHE A 353 -10.11 0.38 12.49
N SER A 354 -9.84 -0.86 12.89
CA SER A 354 -8.51 -1.47 12.74
C SER A 354 -8.05 -1.52 11.27
N ILE A 355 -8.94 -1.85 10.33
CA ILE A 355 -8.63 -1.83 8.88
C ILE A 355 -8.27 -0.41 8.43
N VAL A 356 -9.04 0.59 8.85
CA VAL A 356 -8.82 2.01 8.55
C VAL A 356 -7.47 2.49 9.09
N GLN A 357 -7.11 2.11 10.32
CA GLN A 357 -5.81 2.43 10.91
C GLN A 357 -4.66 1.84 10.10
N GLU A 358 -4.75 0.55 9.75
CA GLU A 358 -3.73 -0.14 9.00
C GLU A 358 -3.56 0.42 7.58
N TYR A 359 -4.67 0.73 6.91
CA TYR A 359 -4.65 1.36 5.60
C TYR A 359 -4.06 2.78 5.63
N LYS A 360 -4.39 3.58 6.66
CA LYS A 360 -3.76 4.89 6.88
C LYS A 360 -2.25 4.74 7.11
N ARG A 361 -1.84 3.78 7.96
CA ARG A 361 -0.43 3.48 8.24
C ARG A 361 0.32 3.08 6.98
N LEU A 362 -0.28 2.21 6.14
CA LEU A 362 0.26 1.80 4.85
C LEU A 362 0.53 3.02 3.94
N LYS A 363 -0.48 3.88 3.75
CA LYS A 363 -0.31 5.12 2.99
C LYS A 363 0.75 6.05 3.56
N GLY A 364 0.80 6.19 4.88
CA GLY A 364 1.79 7.01 5.56
C GLY A 364 3.22 6.50 5.37
N ILE A 365 3.43 5.17 5.44
CA ILE A 365 4.73 4.56 5.15
C ILE A 365 5.12 4.83 3.70
N PHE A 366 4.21 4.64 2.74
CA PHE A 366 4.48 4.91 1.33
C PHE A 366 4.89 6.37 1.08
N ASP A 367 4.12 7.34 1.58
CA ASP A 367 4.43 8.77 1.45
C ASP A 367 5.78 9.14 2.11
N ALA A 368 6.13 8.49 3.21
CA ALA A 368 7.42 8.69 3.88
C ALA A 368 8.58 8.18 3.01
N ARG A 369 8.43 7.02 2.35
CA ARG A 369 9.46 6.49 1.44
C ARG A 369 9.61 7.31 0.18
N GLU A 370 8.50 7.78 -0.40
CA GLU A 370 8.52 8.70 -1.54
C GLU A 370 9.34 9.96 -1.23
N LYS A 371 9.20 10.51 -0.02
CA LYS A 371 9.98 11.68 0.42
C LYS A 371 11.44 11.34 0.72
N GLU A 372 11.70 10.27 1.45
CA GLU A 372 13.05 9.88 1.88
C GLU A 372 13.94 9.50 0.70
N PHE A 373 13.38 8.81 -0.30
CA PHE A 373 14.12 8.23 -1.43
C PHE A 373 13.82 8.89 -2.78
N ALA A 374 13.34 10.13 -2.78
CA ALA A 374 12.96 10.87 -3.99
C ALA A 374 14.07 10.94 -5.06
N LYS A 375 15.35 10.91 -4.66
CA LYS A 375 16.52 10.98 -5.55
C LYS A 375 17.27 9.65 -5.71
N ASN A 376 16.80 8.58 -5.08
CA ASN A 376 17.48 7.29 -5.07
C ASN A 376 16.99 6.43 -6.24
N SER A 377 17.88 6.11 -7.19
CA SER A 377 17.55 5.33 -8.39
C SER A 377 17.03 3.93 -8.06
N THR A 378 17.68 3.24 -7.11
CA THR A 378 17.25 1.92 -6.61
C THR A 378 15.80 1.96 -6.14
N TYR A 379 15.41 2.98 -5.37
CA TYR A 379 14.04 3.11 -4.94
C TYR A 379 13.10 3.37 -6.11
N GLN A 380 13.40 4.37 -6.95
CA GLN A 380 12.50 4.78 -8.04
C GLN A 380 12.25 3.66 -9.06
N ASN A 381 13.28 2.88 -9.40
CA ASN A 381 13.20 1.89 -10.46
C ASN A 381 12.83 0.48 -9.97
N ILE A 382 13.18 0.13 -8.72
CA ILE A 382 12.99 -1.23 -8.20
C ILE A 382 11.91 -1.28 -7.13
N PHE A 383 12.01 -0.48 -6.07
CA PHE A 383 11.13 -0.63 -4.90
C PHE A 383 9.79 0.08 -5.05
N ARG A 384 9.78 1.29 -5.60
CA ARG A 384 8.58 2.12 -5.75
C ARG A 384 7.44 1.40 -6.49
N PRO A 385 7.66 0.72 -7.64
CA PRO A 385 6.60 -0.04 -8.32
C PRO A 385 6.00 -1.14 -7.43
N GLU A 386 6.81 -1.79 -6.59
CA GLU A 386 6.33 -2.83 -5.67
C GLU A 386 5.49 -2.23 -4.54
N TYR A 387 5.90 -1.09 -3.97
CA TYR A 387 5.07 -0.36 -3.01
C TYR A 387 3.70 0.05 -3.60
N GLU A 388 3.70 0.59 -4.82
CA GLU A 388 2.51 1.00 -5.55
C GLU A 388 1.59 -0.19 -5.86
N SER A 389 2.15 -1.33 -6.26
CA SER A 389 1.41 -2.59 -6.50
C SER A 389 0.67 -3.05 -5.24
N ILE A 390 1.34 -3.11 -4.08
CA ILE A 390 0.71 -3.52 -2.82
C ILE A 390 -0.33 -2.51 -2.35
N LEU A 391 -0.08 -1.20 -2.52
CA LEU A 391 -1.07 -0.17 -2.19
C LEU A 391 -2.31 -0.31 -3.08
N THR A 392 -2.14 -0.59 -4.36
CA THR A 392 -3.23 -0.82 -5.31
C THR A 392 -4.06 -2.05 -4.92
N ASN A 393 -3.41 -3.13 -4.49
CA ASN A 393 -4.12 -4.31 -3.95
C ASN A 393 -4.91 -3.97 -2.68
N ALA A 394 -4.34 -3.16 -1.78
CA ALA A 394 -5.05 -2.69 -0.60
C ALA A 394 -6.31 -1.87 -0.97
N ASP A 395 -6.17 -0.96 -1.94
CA ASP A 395 -7.26 -0.17 -2.48
C ASP A 395 -8.38 -1.05 -3.03
N LEU A 396 -8.04 -2.10 -3.79
CA LEU A 396 -9.02 -3.04 -4.35
C LEU A 396 -9.77 -3.82 -3.27
N TYR A 397 -9.08 -4.27 -2.22
CA TYR A 397 -9.73 -4.97 -1.11
C TYR A 397 -10.74 -4.09 -0.37
N LEU A 398 -10.51 -2.78 -0.31
CA LEU A 398 -11.44 -1.84 0.33
C LEU A 398 -12.65 -1.47 -0.54
N GLU A 399 -12.66 -1.80 -1.84
CA GLU A 399 -13.84 -1.60 -2.70
C GLU A 399 -14.88 -2.72 -2.57
N ALA A 400 -14.64 -3.73 -1.73
CA ALA A 400 -15.47 -4.94 -1.65
C ALA A 400 -16.89 -4.68 -1.11
N ASP A 401 -17.10 -3.68 -0.26
CA ASP A 401 -18.42 -3.28 0.26
C ASP A 401 -18.49 -1.79 0.61
N HIS A 402 -19.70 -1.32 0.92
CA HIS A 402 -19.96 0.11 1.20
C HIS A 402 -19.22 0.64 2.43
N ASN A 403 -19.07 -0.15 3.50
CA ASN A 403 -18.39 0.28 4.72
C ASN A 403 -16.89 0.37 4.51
N LEU A 404 -16.29 -0.62 3.85
CA LEU A 404 -14.87 -0.60 3.48
C LEU A 404 -14.56 0.56 2.52
N LYS A 405 -15.42 0.81 1.54
CA LYS A 405 -15.29 1.92 0.60
C LYS A 405 -15.35 3.27 1.31
N ASN A 406 -16.28 3.42 2.25
CA ASN A 406 -16.35 4.63 3.07
C ASN A 406 -15.16 4.77 4.02
N GLY A 407 -14.62 3.66 4.52
CA GLY A 407 -13.36 3.64 5.28
C GLY A 407 -12.17 4.16 4.46
N LYS A 408 -12.06 3.75 3.20
CA LYS A 408 -11.07 4.30 2.25
C LYS A 408 -11.26 5.80 2.04
N LEU A 409 -12.49 6.25 1.81
CA LEU A 409 -12.81 7.68 1.64
C LEU A 409 -12.48 8.50 2.90
N LEU A 410 -12.74 7.95 4.09
CA LEU A 410 -12.37 8.55 5.36
C LEU A 410 -10.86 8.73 5.46
N VAL A 411 -10.07 7.69 5.19
CA VAL A 411 -8.59 7.78 5.22
C VAL A 411 -8.07 8.82 4.24
N ASN A 412 -8.60 8.86 3.01
CA ASN A 412 -8.20 9.86 2.02
C ASN A 412 -8.53 11.28 2.49
N THR A 413 -9.72 11.49 3.04
CA THR A 413 -10.16 12.79 3.56
C THR A 413 -9.28 13.24 4.74
N LEU A 414 -8.94 12.33 5.66
CA LEU A 414 -8.02 12.63 6.75
C LEU A 414 -6.63 13.02 6.25
N ARG A 415 -6.10 12.28 5.27
CA ARG A 415 -4.79 12.56 4.67
C ARG A 415 -4.78 13.93 3.98
N GLU A 416 -5.85 14.31 3.30
CA GLU A 416 -6.03 15.65 2.72
C GLU A 416 -6.08 16.73 3.80
N LEU A 417 -6.85 16.53 4.87
CA LEU A 417 -6.96 17.46 5.99
C LEU A 417 -5.64 17.68 6.74
N GLU A 418 -4.83 16.63 6.88
CA GLU A 418 -3.53 16.69 7.56
C GLU A 418 -2.46 17.41 6.70
N ASN A 419 -2.47 17.19 5.39
CA ASN A 419 -1.45 17.74 4.49
C ASN A 419 -1.79 19.13 3.92
N ASP A 420 -3.07 19.44 3.74
CA ASP A 420 -3.53 20.75 3.27
C ASP A 420 -4.72 21.28 4.11
N PRO A 421 -4.43 21.87 5.28
CA PRO A 421 -5.50 22.45 6.10
C PRO A 421 -6.26 23.60 5.43
N LYS A 422 -5.68 24.25 4.41
CA LYS A 422 -6.29 25.41 3.75
C LYS A 422 -7.33 25.01 2.71
N SER A 423 -7.29 23.79 2.19
CA SER A 423 -8.24 23.33 1.18
C SER A 423 -9.69 23.27 1.69
N TRP A 424 -9.91 23.28 3.01
CA TRP A 424 -11.21 23.09 3.67
C TRP A 424 -11.77 24.37 4.32
N ASN A 425 -11.36 25.55 3.87
CA ASN A 425 -11.79 26.81 4.47
C ASN A 425 -13.22 27.25 4.09
N THR A 426 -13.89 26.59 3.14
CA THR A 426 -15.26 26.96 2.75
C THR A 426 -16.31 26.06 3.41
N PRO A 427 -17.50 26.59 3.75
CA PRO A 427 -18.58 25.81 4.36
C PRO A 427 -18.96 24.54 3.60
N GLU A 428 -19.01 24.60 2.27
CA GLU A 428 -19.43 23.48 1.42
C GLU A 428 -18.40 22.34 1.46
N LYS A 429 -17.12 22.69 1.50
CA LYS A 429 -16.04 21.70 1.56
C LYS A 429 -15.99 21.05 2.94
N ARG A 430 -16.16 21.83 4.03
CA ARG A 430 -16.24 21.25 5.38
C ARG A 430 -17.42 20.30 5.52
N GLU A 431 -18.57 20.66 4.98
CA GLU A 431 -19.75 19.79 4.98
C GLU A 431 -19.53 18.48 4.21
N ALA A 432 -18.87 18.56 3.04
CA ALA A 432 -18.47 17.38 2.28
C ALA A 432 -17.46 16.51 3.03
N ALA A 433 -16.49 17.10 3.72
CA ALA A 433 -15.55 16.36 4.57
C ALA A 433 -16.27 15.69 5.74
N LEU A 434 -17.13 16.41 6.47
CA LEU A 434 -17.92 15.85 7.58
C LEU A 434 -18.82 14.71 7.10
N THR A 435 -19.39 14.82 5.90
CA THR A 435 -20.15 13.73 5.27
C THR A 435 -19.32 12.46 5.11
N ARG A 436 -18.04 12.59 4.70
CA ARG A 436 -17.12 11.45 4.54
C ARG A 436 -16.58 10.92 5.87
N LEU A 437 -16.30 11.80 6.83
CA LEU A 437 -15.81 11.42 8.17
C LEU A 437 -16.88 10.68 8.98
N HIS A 438 -18.15 11.06 8.82
CA HIS A 438 -19.29 10.39 9.44
C HIS A 438 -19.92 9.30 8.56
N ALA A 439 -19.27 8.91 7.45
CA ALA A 439 -19.79 7.90 6.52
C ALA A 439 -19.64 6.46 7.01
N ILE A 440 -18.81 6.24 8.03
CA ILE A 440 -18.67 4.96 8.72
C ILE A 440 -19.01 5.10 10.18
N GLU A 441 -19.59 4.04 10.75
CA GLU A 441 -19.80 3.96 12.19
C GLU A 441 -18.47 3.61 12.86
N LEU A 442 -17.90 4.59 13.57
CA LEU A 442 -16.69 4.43 14.35
C LEU A 442 -17.01 3.94 15.77
N PRO A 443 -16.07 3.24 16.44
CA PRO A 443 -16.18 2.97 17.87
C PRO A 443 -16.42 4.25 18.68
N LYS A 444 -16.95 4.09 19.90
CA LYS A 444 -17.18 5.21 20.81
C LYS A 444 -15.89 6.04 21.02
N LYS A 445 -16.06 7.33 21.29
CA LYS A 445 -14.95 8.30 21.41
C LYS A 445 -13.87 7.84 22.39
N GLU A 446 -14.24 7.19 23.49
CA GLU A 446 -13.30 6.68 24.49
C GLU A 446 -12.37 5.60 23.92
N VAL A 447 -12.87 4.79 22.98
CA VAL A 447 -12.10 3.74 22.31
C VAL A 447 -11.23 4.33 21.21
N LEU A 448 -11.72 5.33 20.47
CA LEU A 448 -10.94 6.03 19.44
C LEU A 448 -9.73 6.76 20.05
N SER A 449 -9.96 7.53 21.12
CA SER A 449 -8.94 8.31 21.81
C SER A 449 -7.86 7.47 22.50
N ALA A 450 -8.04 6.14 22.59
CA ALA A 450 -6.99 5.23 23.06
C ALA A 450 -5.85 5.05 22.04
N SER A 451 -6.05 5.45 20.78
CA SER A 451 -5.05 5.37 19.71
C SER A 451 -4.69 6.76 19.17
N VAL A 452 -3.46 6.93 18.68
CA VAL A 452 -3.00 8.21 18.10
C VAL A 452 -3.81 8.55 16.85
N GLU A 453 -4.14 7.56 16.03
CA GLU A 453 -4.93 7.72 14.81
C GLU A 453 -6.38 8.08 15.12
N GLY A 454 -7.00 7.43 16.12
CA GLY A 454 -8.36 7.73 16.55
C GLY A 454 -8.48 9.10 17.17
N GLU A 455 -7.51 9.53 17.99
CA GLU A 455 -7.46 10.88 18.53
C GLU A 455 -7.31 11.94 17.42
N ALA A 456 -6.51 11.67 16.37
CA ALA A 456 -6.39 12.56 15.22
C ALA A 456 -7.75 12.72 14.50
N ILE A 457 -8.50 11.64 14.31
CA ILE A 457 -9.84 11.67 13.71
C ILE A 457 -10.80 12.52 14.55
N VAL A 458 -10.86 12.25 15.85
CA VAL A 458 -11.70 13.00 16.79
C VAL A 458 -11.38 14.49 16.73
N ARG A 459 -10.10 14.86 16.88
CA ARG A 459 -9.64 16.25 16.90
C ARG A 459 -9.94 16.99 15.58
N LEU A 460 -9.65 16.36 14.43
CA LEU A 460 -9.89 16.97 13.12
C LEU A 460 -11.39 17.13 12.84
N THR A 461 -12.20 16.14 13.23
CA THR A 461 -13.65 16.19 13.09
C THR A 461 -14.23 17.33 13.94
N GLN A 462 -13.84 17.41 15.22
CA GLN A 462 -14.26 18.49 16.11
C GLN A 462 -13.90 19.88 15.58
N ARG A 463 -12.66 20.06 15.09
CA ARG A 463 -12.22 21.32 14.49
C ARG A 463 -13.08 21.72 13.28
N LEU A 464 -13.39 20.77 12.39
CA LEU A 464 -14.25 21.05 11.24
C LEU A 464 -15.67 21.42 11.65
N GLU A 465 -16.22 20.71 12.63
CA GLU A 465 -17.55 21.00 13.16
C GLU A 465 -17.63 22.36 13.86
N GLU A 466 -16.60 22.75 14.62
CA GLU A 466 -16.52 24.07 15.24
C GLU A 466 -16.49 25.20 14.20
N LEU A 467 -15.65 25.07 13.17
CA LEU A 467 -15.60 26.04 12.08
C LEU A 467 -16.93 26.11 11.33
N GLN A 468 -17.56 24.95 11.08
CA GLN A 468 -18.87 24.90 10.44
C GLN A 468 -19.95 25.57 11.28
N TYR A 469 -19.96 25.31 12.59
CA TYR A 469 -20.89 25.96 13.51
C TYR A 469 -20.70 27.47 13.51
N THR A 470 -19.47 27.94 13.71
CA THR A 470 -19.17 29.38 13.81
C THR A 470 -19.55 30.15 12.56
N GLU A 471 -19.25 29.61 11.37
CA GLU A 471 -19.50 30.34 10.12
C GLU A 471 -20.97 30.22 9.66
N VAL A 472 -21.61 29.06 9.84
CA VAL A 472 -22.92 28.78 9.24
C VAL A 472 -24.08 28.95 10.23
N PHE A 473 -23.91 28.57 11.49
CA PHE A 473 -25.02 28.43 12.44
C PHE A 473 -25.01 29.45 13.58
N GLN A 474 -23.84 29.91 14.03
CA GLN A 474 -23.70 30.71 15.24
C GLN A 474 -24.54 31.99 15.20
N LYS A 475 -24.56 32.72 14.08
CA LYS A 475 -25.34 33.95 13.93
C LYS A 475 -26.85 33.70 14.02
N ASP A 476 -27.33 32.63 13.39
CA ASP A 476 -28.75 32.27 13.39
C ASP A 476 -29.19 31.77 14.76
N VAL A 477 -28.33 30.99 15.45
CA VAL A 477 -28.54 30.56 16.83
C VAL A 477 -28.61 31.78 17.77
N GLN A 478 -27.64 32.68 17.70
CA GLN A 478 -27.63 33.90 18.52
C GLN A 478 -28.87 34.76 18.26
N LYS A 479 -29.28 34.91 17.00
CA LYS A 479 -30.50 35.62 16.62
C LYS A 479 -31.74 34.99 17.24
N LEU A 480 -31.84 33.65 17.24
CA LEU A 480 -32.96 32.94 17.86
C LEU A 480 -32.96 33.10 19.39
N THR A 481 -31.77 33.05 20.01
CA THR A 481 -31.62 33.25 21.45
C THR A 481 -31.98 34.68 21.88
N SER A 482 -31.62 35.70 21.09
CA SER A 482 -31.88 37.11 21.41
C SER A 482 -33.28 37.58 21.05
N SER A 483 -33.97 36.92 20.12
CA SER A 483 -35.31 37.31 19.70
C SER A 483 -36.35 36.93 20.75
N GLU A 484 -37.41 37.74 20.88
CA GLU A 484 -38.56 37.40 21.71
C GLU A 484 -39.30 36.20 21.09
N ALA A 485 -39.71 35.26 21.94
CA ALA A 485 -40.38 34.05 21.51
C ALA A 485 -41.89 34.30 21.38
N ASN A 486 -42.38 34.42 20.15
CA ASN A 486 -43.77 34.70 19.83
C ASN A 486 -44.15 34.06 18.48
N ASP A 487 -45.39 34.28 18.02
CA ASP A 487 -45.88 33.67 16.78
C ASP A 487 -45.11 34.14 15.53
N GLU A 488 -44.58 35.37 15.53
CA GLU A 488 -43.84 35.97 14.41
C GLU A 488 -42.42 35.39 14.27
N THR A 489 -41.83 34.91 15.36
CA THR A 489 -40.45 34.36 15.39
C THR A 489 -40.39 32.84 15.21
N ILE A 490 -41.53 32.14 15.18
CA ILE A 490 -41.64 30.71 14.86
C ILE A 490 -40.98 30.32 13.52
N PRO A 491 -41.18 31.05 12.41
CA PRO A 491 -40.55 30.71 11.14
C PRO A 491 -39.02 30.69 11.22
N GLN A 492 -38.42 31.56 12.05
CA GLN A 492 -36.97 31.60 12.23
C GLN A 492 -36.45 30.33 12.91
N ARG A 493 -37.17 29.83 13.92
CA ARG A 493 -36.91 28.55 14.59
C ARG A 493 -37.03 27.37 13.62
N ASN A 494 -38.08 27.36 12.79
CA ASN A 494 -38.30 26.27 11.81
C ASN A 494 -37.22 26.26 10.73
N ALA A 495 -36.85 27.43 10.19
CA ALA A 495 -35.78 27.55 9.20
C ALA A 495 -34.43 27.05 9.75
N LEU A 496 -34.12 27.34 11.03
CA LEU A 496 -32.90 26.86 11.67
C LEU A 496 -32.90 25.33 11.86
N LEU A 497 -34.05 24.74 12.22
CA LEU A 497 -34.21 23.28 12.32
C LEU A 497 -34.04 22.58 10.97
N GLU A 498 -34.62 23.14 9.91
CA GLU A 498 -34.47 22.62 8.54
C GLU A 498 -33.01 22.69 8.07
N LYS A 499 -32.37 23.86 8.28
CA LYS A 499 -30.95 24.09 7.95
C LYS A 499 -30.03 23.08 8.64
N VAL A 500 -30.25 22.81 9.93
CA VAL A 500 -29.41 21.87 10.67
C VAL A 500 -29.72 20.41 10.35
N GLY A 501 -30.95 20.10 9.96
CA GLY A 501 -31.36 18.77 9.51
C GLY A 501 -30.62 18.32 8.24
N ALA A 502 -30.28 19.25 7.36
CA ALA A 502 -29.51 18.99 6.15
C ALA A 502 -28.00 18.80 6.41
N SER A 503 -27.46 19.38 7.48
CA SER A 503 -26.02 19.28 7.81
C SER A 503 -25.69 17.95 8.49
N LYS A 504 -24.51 17.39 8.20
CA LYS A 504 -23.85 16.23 8.83
C LYS A 504 -22.98 16.61 10.03
N CYS A 505 -22.85 17.89 10.36
CA CYS A 505 -22.16 18.34 11.58
C CYS A 505 -22.94 17.93 12.84
N VAL A 506 -22.40 17.00 13.62
CA VAL A 506 -23.10 16.43 14.80
C VAL A 506 -23.20 17.48 15.91
N SER A 507 -22.10 18.13 16.29
CA SER A 507 -22.17 19.17 17.32
C SER A 507 -23.00 20.40 16.92
N CYS A 508 -23.09 20.71 15.62
CA CYS A 508 -23.98 21.77 15.14
C CYS A 508 -25.45 21.42 15.41
N ARG A 509 -25.85 20.16 15.15
CA ARG A 509 -27.21 19.67 15.45
C ARG A 509 -27.51 19.73 16.93
N GLU A 510 -26.57 19.32 17.78
CA GLU A 510 -26.74 19.37 19.24
C GLU A 510 -26.93 20.81 19.73
N LYS A 511 -26.03 21.73 19.37
CA LYS A 511 -26.11 23.14 19.78
C LYS A 511 -27.38 23.84 19.27
N VAL A 512 -27.80 23.57 18.03
CA VAL A 512 -29.07 24.10 17.50
C VAL A 512 -30.26 23.51 18.25
N ARG A 513 -30.24 22.21 18.55
CA ARG A 513 -31.32 21.55 19.30
C ARG A 513 -31.45 22.12 20.71
N GLU A 514 -30.35 22.40 21.38
CA GLU A 514 -30.34 23.09 22.68
C GLU A 514 -30.97 24.49 22.57
N ALA A 515 -30.55 25.29 21.58
CA ALA A 515 -31.09 26.63 21.36
C ALA A 515 -32.60 26.61 21.04
N VAL A 516 -33.06 25.65 20.24
CA VAL A 516 -34.48 25.46 19.92
C VAL A 516 -35.27 25.01 21.15
N THR A 517 -34.70 24.13 21.98
CA THR A 517 -35.34 23.70 23.22
C THR A 517 -35.55 24.88 24.16
N GLU A 518 -34.56 25.77 24.27
CA GLU A 518 -34.67 26.97 25.09
C GLU A 518 -35.64 28.01 24.49
N TYR A 519 -35.70 28.14 23.17
CA TYR A 519 -36.73 28.93 22.50
C TYR A 519 -38.14 28.41 22.80
N ASN A 520 -38.38 27.10 22.71
CA ASN A 520 -39.69 26.51 22.96
C ASN A 520 -40.17 26.78 24.40
N LYS A 521 -39.28 26.67 25.40
CA LYS A 521 -39.63 27.03 26.78
C LYS A 521 -40.07 28.50 26.92
N ARG A 522 -39.37 29.43 26.27
CA ARG A 522 -39.75 30.86 26.28
C ARG A 522 -41.08 31.10 25.57
N TYR A 523 -41.31 30.40 24.46
CA TYR A 523 -42.56 30.46 23.71
C TYR A 523 -43.75 29.92 24.52
N ASP A 524 -43.57 28.81 25.25
CA ASP A 524 -44.60 28.28 26.16
C ASP A 524 -44.94 29.30 27.27
N GLY A 525 -43.92 30.00 27.78
CA GLY A 525 -44.11 31.11 28.72
C GLY A 525 -44.90 32.28 28.14
N PHE A 526 -44.62 32.68 26.89
CA PHE A 526 -45.39 33.69 26.17
C PHE A 526 -46.86 33.28 25.98
N ARG A 527 -47.09 32.04 25.53
CA ARG A 527 -48.42 31.45 25.36
C ARG A 527 -49.19 31.41 26.68
N LEU A 528 -48.52 31.11 27.79
CA LEU A 528 -49.13 31.13 29.12
C LEU A 528 -49.57 32.54 29.51
N LYS A 529 -48.72 33.55 29.27
CA LYS A 529 -49.07 34.95 29.55
C LYS A 529 -50.29 35.41 28.74
N GLN A 530 -50.34 35.09 27.44
CA GLN A 530 -51.52 35.37 26.61
C GLN A 530 -52.78 34.63 27.09
N ALA A 531 -52.64 33.35 27.46
CA ALA A 531 -53.77 32.56 27.96
C ALA A 531 -54.30 33.12 29.28
N LEU A 532 -53.44 33.61 30.17
CA LEU A 532 -53.85 34.27 31.41
C LEU A 532 -54.54 35.62 31.16
N GLN A 533 -54.05 36.44 30.22
CA GLN A 533 -54.74 37.67 29.83
C GLN A 533 -56.14 37.39 29.29
N LYS A 534 -56.26 36.43 28.37
CA LYS A 534 -57.56 36.00 27.83
C LYS A 534 -58.48 35.44 28.91
N LYS A 535 -57.93 34.77 29.94
CA LYS A 535 -58.70 34.29 31.10
C LYS A 535 -59.32 35.45 31.87
N ASP A 536 -58.55 36.49 32.15
CA ASP A 536 -59.03 37.67 32.89
C ASP A 536 -60.08 38.43 32.07
N GLU A 537 -59.88 38.57 30.75
CA GLU A 537 -60.88 39.13 29.82
C GLU A 537 -62.18 38.32 29.80
N LEU A 538 -62.09 36.99 29.67
CA LEU A 538 -63.25 36.09 29.65
C LEU A 538 -63.99 36.08 31.00
N LYS A 539 -63.29 36.23 32.14
CA LYS A 539 -63.94 36.39 33.45
C LYS A 539 -64.77 37.66 33.52
N LEU A 540 -64.20 38.80 33.11
CA LEU A 540 -64.93 40.06 33.04
C LEU A 540 -66.15 39.97 32.12
N GLN A 541 -65.99 39.33 30.95
CA GLN A 541 -67.09 39.09 30.03
C GLN A 541 -68.16 38.15 30.63
N ALA A 542 -67.76 37.08 31.31
CA ALA A 542 -68.65 36.14 31.98
C ALA A 542 -69.48 36.85 33.05
N ASP A 543 -68.86 37.65 33.92
CA ASP A 543 -69.56 38.37 34.99
C ASP A 543 -70.56 39.39 34.43
N ALA A 544 -70.17 40.15 33.38
CA ALA A 544 -71.07 41.05 32.68
C ALA A 544 -72.25 40.31 32.02
N THR A 545 -71.99 39.13 31.44
CA THR A 545 -72.99 38.25 30.81
C THR A 545 -73.96 37.72 31.86
N VAL A 546 -73.46 37.22 32.98
CA VAL A 546 -74.28 36.75 34.12
C VAL A 546 -75.20 37.86 34.58
N LEU A 547 -74.69 39.05 34.89
CA LEU A 547 -75.52 40.17 35.37
C LEU A 547 -76.58 40.58 34.35
N LYS A 548 -76.19 40.74 33.07
CA LYS A 548 -77.09 41.13 31.98
C LYS A 548 -78.22 40.13 31.79
N TYR A 549 -77.91 38.84 31.73
CA TYR A 549 -78.90 37.80 31.44
C TYR A 549 -79.65 37.32 32.68
N LEU A 550 -79.11 37.47 33.89
CA LEU A 550 -79.84 37.24 35.14
C LEU A 550 -80.98 38.25 35.30
N LYS A 551 -80.71 39.56 35.09
CA LYS A 551 -81.78 40.59 35.10
C LYS A 551 -82.89 40.26 34.10
N ARG A 552 -82.51 39.81 32.91
CA ARG A 552 -83.44 39.45 31.83
C ARG A 552 -84.21 38.16 32.12
N GLN A 553 -83.57 37.15 32.68
CA GLN A 553 -84.18 35.88 33.07
C GLN A 553 -85.25 36.09 34.15
N VAL A 554 -84.96 36.94 35.16
CA VAL A 554 -85.94 37.33 36.18
C VAL A 554 -87.11 38.11 35.57
N CYS A 555 -86.86 39.00 34.59
CA CYS A 555 -87.94 39.70 33.87
C CYS A 555 -88.85 38.72 33.11
N ILE A 556 -88.26 37.77 32.36
CA ILE A 556 -89.01 36.72 31.65
C ILE A 556 -89.80 35.88 32.65
N GLU A 557 -89.21 35.51 33.79
CA GLU A 557 -89.87 34.73 34.84
C GLU A 557 -91.09 35.47 35.42
N ASN A 558 -90.96 36.77 35.72
CA ASN A 558 -92.07 37.60 36.19
C ASN A 558 -93.18 37.73 35.14
N ASN A 559 -92.82 37.96 33.87
CA ASN A 559 -93.79 38.06 32.77
C ASN A 559 -94.53 36.73 32.53
N LEU A 560 -93.83 35.60 32.63
CA LEU A 560 -94.43 34.27 32.56
C LEU A 560 -95.39 34.02 33.73
N GLN A 561 -95.00 34.41 34.96
CA GLN A 561 -95.86 34.29 36.14
C GLN A 561 -97.15 35.10 36.00
N LEU A 562 -97.07 36.35 35.52
CA LEU A 562 -98.23 37.20 35.24
C LEU A 562 -99.13 36.58 34.16
N ALA A 563 -98.55 36.09 33.07
CA ALA A 563 -99.29 35.43 31.99
C ALA A 563 -100.04 34.17 32.49
N THR A 564 -99.42 33.39 33.38
CA THR A 564 -100.07 32.21 34.00
C THR A 564 -101.13 32.58 35.04
N ALA A 565 -100.97 33.67 35.79
CA ALA A 565 -101.97 34.13 36.77
C ALA A 565 -103.26 34.64 36.10
N SER A 566 -103.17 35.11 34.86
CA SER A 566 -104.31 35.51 34.03
C SER A 566 -104.98 34.37 33.25
N ALA A 567 -104.42 33.16 33.26
CA ALA A 567 -104.92 32.02 32.48
C ALA A 567 -105.61 30.98 33.38
N ASN A 568 -106.89 30.68 33.11
CA ASN A 568 -107.66 29.67 33.85
C ASN A 568 -107.07 28.26 33.69
N ASN A 569 -106.49 27.73 34.77
CA ASN A 569 -106.24 26.32 35.16
C ASN A 569 -105.74 25.25 34.15
N ASN A 570 -105.43 25.59 32.91
CA ASN A 570 -104.64 24.76 32.00
C ASN A 570 -103.55 25.62 31.37
N LEU A 571 -102.29 25.39 31.78
CA LEU A 571 -101.14 25.98 31.09
C LEU A 571 -101.13 25.50 29.63
N ASP A 572 -101.14 26.44 28.68
CA ASP A 572 -100.90 26.15 27.27
C ASP A 572 -99.55 25.42 27.12
N GLN A 573 -99.51 24.36 26.29
CA GLN A 573 -98.28 23.57 26.02
C GLN A 573 -97.13 24.47 25.53
N TYR A 574 -97.48 25.56 24.84
CA TYR A 574 -96.52 26.58 24.43
C TYR A 574 -95.86 27.28 25.62
N ILE A 575 -96.65 27.78 26.60
CA ILE A 575 -96.15 28.47 27.80
C ILE A 575 -95.30 27.52 28.66
N SER A 576 -95.70 26.25 28.78
CA SER A 576 -94.92 25.23 29.50
C SER A 576 -93.53 25.00 28.89
N ARG A 577 -93.42 24.96 27.56
CA ARG A 577 -92.12 24.84 26.87
C ARG A 577 -91.24 26.09 27.03
N ILE A 578 -91.82 27.29 27.05
CA ILE A 578 -91.07 28.52 27.32
C ILE A 578 -90.56 28.55 28.76
N TYR A 579 -91.35 28.06 29.72
CA TYR A 579 -90.93 27.94 31.12
C TYR A 579 -89.75 26.96 31.28
N GLU A 580 -89.78 25.83 30.59
CA GLU A 580 -88.67 24.86 30.56
C GLU A 580 -87.39 25.50 30.01
N ARG A 581 -87.48 26.22 28.87
CA ARG A 581 -86.33 26.93 28.28
C ARG A 581 -85.80 28.07 29.15
N ASN A 582 -86.67 28.81 29.85
CA ASN A 582 -86.24 29.84 30.81
C ASN A 582 -85.54 29.22 32.03
N THR A 583 -86.00 28.04 32.47
CA THR A 583 -85.36 27.28 33.56
C THR A 583 -83.99 26.76 33.13
N GLU A 584 -83.86 26.26 31.90
CA GLU A 584 -82.57 25.86 31.31
C GLU A 584 -81.61 27.06 31.21
N LEU A 585 -82.08 28.21 30.73
CA LEU A 585 -81.29 29.45 30.71
C LEU A 585 -80.81 29.84 32.11
N GLY A 586 -81.70 29.77 33.12
CA GLY A 586 -81.34 30.02 34.53
C GLY A 586 -80.28 29.04 35.05
N LYS A 587 -80.32 27.76 34.65
CA LYS A 587 -79.28 26.78 34.96
C LYS A 587 -77.94 27.12 34.29
N SER A 588 -77.95 27.51 33.01
CA SER A 588 -76.74 27.94 32.29
C SER A 588 -76.14 29.22 32.88
N ILE A 589 -76.96 30.20 33.29
CA ILE A 589 -76.49 31.41 33.98
C ILE A 589 -75.83 31.05 35.32
N LYS A 590 -76.44 30.17 36.12
CA LYS A 590 -75.85 29.69 37.38
C LYS A 590 -74.54 28.93 37.16
N MET A 591 -74.46 28.13 36.10
CA MET A 591 -73.25 27.39 35.74
C MET A 591 -72.12 28.34 35.32
N LEU A 592 -72.41 29.34 34.51
CA LEU A 592 -71.47 30.40 34.15
C LEU A 592 -70.98 31.20 35.36
N ASP A 593 -71.89 31.61 36.26
CA ASP A 593 -71.56 32.33 37.51
C ASP A 593 -70.67 31.47 38.44
N SER A 594 -70.98 30.18 38.55
CA SER A 594 -70.16 29.27 39.34
C SER A 594 -68.76 29.11 38.74
N LEU A 595 -68.66 29.09 37.41
CA LEU A 595 -67.41 28.89 36.69
C LEU A 595 -66.52 30.14 36.71
N SER A 596 -67.10 31.35 36.61
CA SER A 596 -66.33 32.62 36.65
C SER A 596 -65.70 32.88 38.02
N LYS A 597 -66.39 32.46 39.09
CA LYS A 597 -65.94 32.57 40.48
C LYS A 597 -64.90 31.52 40.90
N VAL A 598 -64.58 30.53 40.07
CA VAL A 598 -63.54 29.55 40.39
C VAL A 598 -62.18 30.23 40.47
N ASP A 599 -61.51 30.04 41.61
CA ASP A 599 -60.19 30.59 41.87
C ASP A 599 -59.12 29.67 41.25
N PHE A 600 -58.62 30.06 40.08
CA PHE A 600 -57.74 29.22 39.26
C PHE A 600 -56.28 29.37 39.72
N LYS A 601 -55.80 28.41 40.52
CA LYS A 601 -54.45 28.42 41.12
C LYS A 601 -53.35 27.77 40.26
N ASP A 602 -53.74 27.05 39.21
CA ASP A 602 -52.79 26.33 38.37
C ASP A 602 -52.18 27.25 37.32
N GLN A 603 -50.87 27.17 37.11
CA GLN A 603 -50.13 27.98 36.14
C GLN A 603 -49.70 27.19 34.90
N GLN A 604 -50.22 25.97 34.71
CA GLN A 604 -49.95 25.18 33.50
C GLN A 604 -50.78 25.68 32.30
N LEU A 605 -50.11 25.89 31.17
CA LEU A 605 -50.70 26.42 29.92
C LEU A 605 -51.96 25.67 29.49
N ASP A 606 -51.88 24.33 29.42
CA ASP A 606 -52.97 23.48 28.93
C ASP A 606 -54.23 23.64 29.79
N LYS A 607 -54.07 23.71 31.11
CA LYS A 607 -55.19 23.87 32.04
C LYS A 607 -55.81 25.27 31.94
N VAL A 608 -55.01 26.32 31.75
CA VAL A 608 -55.52 27.69 31.53
C VAL A 608 -56.30 27.75 30.21
N GLN A 609 -55.79 27.14 29.14
CA GLN A 609 -56.47 27.09 27.85
C GLN A 609 -57.79 26.30 27.91
N GLU A 610 -57.81 25.16 28.61
CA GLU A 610 -59.01 24.37 28.83
C GLU A 610 -60.07 25.17 29.62
N TYR A 611 -59.66 25.85 30.69
CA TYR A 611 -60.55 26.71 31.47
C TYR A 611 -61.11 27.87 30.63
N ASN A 612 -60.28 28.53 29.82
CA ASN A 612 -60.73 29.56 28.88
C ASN A 612 -61.74 29.03 27.86
N ALA A 613 -61.51 27.82 27.33
CA ALA A 613 -62.44 27.18 26.40
C ALA A 613 -63.80 26.89 27.06
N ARG A 614 -63.79 26.40 28.32
CA ARG A 614 -65.01 26.17 29.10
C ARG A 614 -65.77 27.46 29.39
N LEU A 615 -65.08 28.52 29.83
CA LEU A 615 -65.70 29.85 30.03
C LEU A 615 -66.32 30.37 28.75
N GLN A 616 -65.59 30.33 27.65
CA GLN A 616 -66.07 30.82 26.35
C GLN A 616 -67.29 30.03 25.84
N HIS A 617 -67.32 28.71 26.07
CA HIS A 617 -68.49 27.88 25.76
C HIS A 617 -69.71 28.29 26.57
N GLN A 618 -69.57 28.43 27.89
CA GLN A 618 -70.66 28.79 28.79
C GLN A 618 -71.23 30.19 28.52
N ILE A 619 -70.38 31.17 28.19
CA ILE A 619 -70.82 32.50 27.75
C ILE A 619 -71.74 32.37 26.52
N LYS A 620 -71.32 31.59 25.51
CA LYS A 620 -72.12 31.36 24.30
C LYS A 620 -73.43 30.63 24.58
N GLU A 621 -73.44 29.64 25.45
CA GLU A 621 -74.67 28.91 25.82
C GLU A 621 -75.70 29.83 26.47
N VAL A 622 -75.29 30.74 27.34
CA VAL A 622 -76.19 31.74 27.95
C VAL A 622 -76.73 32.70 26.89
N GLU A 623 -75.87 33.23 26.02
CA GLU A 623 -76.29 34.14 24.93
C GLU A 623 -77.27 33.47 23.96
N GLN A 624 -76.98 32.24 23.54
CA GLN A 624 -77.84 31.46 22.64
C GLN A 624 -79.15 31.06 23.30
N GLY A 625 -79.11 30.60 24.56
CA GLY A 625 -80.30 30.25 25.32
C GLY A 625 -81.28 31.42 25.44
N PHE A 626 -80.76 32.63 25.64
CA PHE A 626 -81.59 33.83 25.64
C PHE A 626 -82.15 34.18 24.26
N GLU A 627 -81.33 34.15 23.21
CA GLU A 627 -81.81 34.46 21.85
C GLU A 627 -82.89 33.48 21.39
N VAL A 628 -82.81 32.20 21.75
CA VAL A 628 -83.87 31.22 21.48
C VAL A 628 -85.20 31.66 22.11
N ILE A 629 -85.21 32.02 23.40
CA ILE A 629 -86.44 32.48 24.07
C ILE A 629 -86.99 33.76 23.40
N LYS A 630 -86.12 34.71 23.07
CA LYS A 630 -86.49 35.97 22.41
C LYS A 630 -87.07 35.77 21.00
N THR A 631 -86.58 34.78 20.25
CA THR A 631 -87.14 34.44 18.92
C THR A 631 -88.50 33.75 19.01
N LEU A 632 -88.74 33.00 20.10
CA LEU A 632 -89.98 32.25 20.29
C LEU A 632 -91.16 33.13 20.69
N ASP A 633 -90.94 34.15 21.54
CA ASP A 633 -91.97 35.11 21.92
C ASP A 633 -91.38 36.50 22.13
N LYS A 634 -91.85 37.47 21.32
CA LYS A 634 -91.36 38.84 21.41
C LYS A 634 -91.97 39.66 22.54
N ASN A 635 -93.14 39.26 23.02
CA ASN A 635 -93.89 40.01 24.02
C ASN A 635 -93.43 39.70 25.44
N LEU A 636 -92.74 38.57 25.65
CA LEU A 636 -92.17 38.19 26.95
C LEU A 636 -90.89 38.96 27.31
N TYR A 637 -90.28 39.69 26.36
CA TYR A 637 -89.02 40.41 26.58
C TYR A 637 -89.12 41.93 26.67
N SER A 638 -90.30 42.55 26.54
CA SER A 638 -90.48 44.02 26.55
C SER A 638 -90.24 44.64 27.93
N CYS A 639 -89.01 44.54 28.41
CA CYS A 639 -88.50 45.18 29.61
C CYS A 639 -87.80 46.46 29.14
N GLU A 640 -88.57 47.48 28.72
CA GLU A 640 -88.03 48.83 28.54
C GLU A 640 -87.54 49.36 29.90
N ASP A 641 -86.49 50.18 29.85
CA ASP A 641 -85.66 50.61 30.97
C ASP A 641 -86.44 50.98 32.25
N ALA A 642 -86.56 50.02 33.17
CA ALA A 642 -86.59 50.35 34.59
C ALA A 642 -85.16 50.72 34.99
N SER A 643 -84.91 52.04 34.93
CA SER A 643 -83.72 52.74 35.43
C SER A 643 -83.36 52.31 36.85
#